data_AF-A0A0U1KMM0-F1
#
_entry.id   AF-A0A0U1KMM0-F1
#
_cell.length_a   1.000
_cell.length_b   1.000
_cell.length_c   1.000
_cell.angle_alpha   90.00
_cell.angle_beta   90.00
_cell.angle_gamma   90.00
#
_symmetry.space_group_name_H-M   'P 1'
#
loop_
_entity.id
_entity.type
_entity.pdbx_description
1 polymer ?
#
loop_
_entity_poly.entity_id
_entity_poly.type
_entity_poly.pdbx_seq_one_letter_code
_entity_poly.pdbx_strand_id
1 'polypeptide(L)'
;MYKIKNLFMIICSIAVVLVNLSPSMEALAVEDSDLPEPILRVENERIGDGYFTNLNENVDDLKSLDEGTIIVRFRNTGSSIMSLFSLSNSDVRDGHFHMYVTPTTLGSENRLEKPDTAKENIHVHSNAKLEVGAVHTVAMVVDKDKGYKYFVDGELIMEDTQSPVKFLSNIYQPDSAQLGRTDRAAGSNEYPFSGDIDFAEVYNQPLNDQVLLDITGETDQEKKLNPLPEDALITEPDSVFYPGFMDSNNYRIPALLYTEDNTLIAGIDRRVNHGGDSPANIDAAVRRSFDQGDTWEEDGIIVNNYPDQASNIDLTLLQDKTNERIFALVDGFPQGGGFWSAKKGSGFKTIDGEKYMLLTDEDGNEFTIRDNGVVYDASNNPTDYSVDQKRNLYLNDEKIDNVFSATTPLKAYLTSYLELYYSDDEGETWTGPIDLNDEVKEEWMSFLGTGPGNGIQLTQGPNKGRLVMPVYFLNDAGKQASAVVYSDDHGETWHRGESPNEGRDVGNGQTINEKDFSNSSYEITEAQVVEMPDGQLKMFMRNFSGYARIATSFDGGETWHSEVVVEEDLVAPYSQMSAIRYNGQIDGKEAVIFSSAGNSSQRINGKVRVGLIEEDGTYENGETKYAFDWKYEQLVKEGHYGYSSLTNLENGEIGLFYEATGNTNMDFIKFNPEFLKWKKYKDNEKPNLVSFEVTDNDKSLYKSGDTIKVEAQFDDYVMLMGEKQLVGTIGDKTIAFDLVEQNGSFVFEGTVPELEDNQYDMNVAFANQLDIYSVKGESFEKDSESSTIDTTIGIGVSPNSVEIDQSNVNLVEGGKTIQLSTSVNPIDATILDLQWESTNTDVATVDEDGIVTSVNPGTATIKVTANGEFTDEITVTVEALDVTALETIITTAENISNADGSYTEESFQALQTAIADAKSAVESIETEEDVTNAVAALQGAIDGLEEASEQDSDDNTDENGDSSNTEDENENSSNTEDENGENQEQSSNGDDNELPNTATPMYNWMLIGLLLITIASGLLLYRRKTLLNRN
;
A
#
# COMPACT_ATOMS: atom_id res chain seq x y z
N MET A 1 6.28 6.33 -55.13
CA MET A 1 6.44 4.91 -54.73
C MET A 1 7.14 4.90 -53.38
N TYR A 2 6.65 4.23 -52.34
CA TYR A 2 5.33 3.62 -52.16
C TYR A 2 4.92 3.79 -50.69
N LYS A 3 3.70 4.32 -50.49
CA LYS A 3 2.75 3.94 -49.44
C LYS A 3 2.65 2.39 -49.32
N ILE A 4 1.91 1.88 -48.33
CA ILE A 4 1.81 0.43 -48.00
C ILE A 4 3.04 -0.07 -47.23
N LYS A 5 3.04 0.23 -45.92
CA LYS A 5 3.57 -0.70 -44.89
C LYS A 5 2.93 -0.55 -43.51
N ASN A 6 2.26 0.57 -43.22
CA ASN A 6 1.41 0.74 -42.03
C ASN A 6 0.01 0.14 -42.23
N LEU A 7 -0.08 -1.16 -42.54
CA LEU A 7 -1.35 -1.91 -42.62
C LEU A 7 -1.14 -3.37 -42.22
N PHE A 8 -0.46 -3.60 -41.10
CA PHE A 8 -0.40 -4.93 -40.44
C PHE A 8 -0.21 -4.84 -38.91
N MET A 9 -0.52 -3.68 -38.31
CA MET A 9 -0.44 -3.46 -36.86
C MET A 9 -1.64 -2.62 -36.37
N ILE A 10 -2.83 -2.94 -36.88
CA ILE A 10 -4.13 -2.39 -36.44
C ILE A 10 -5.12 -3.55 -36.27
N ILE A 11 -4.65 -4.66 -35.67
CA ILE A 11 -5.46 -5.78 -35.15
C ILE A 11 -4.81 -6.25 -33.82
N CYS A 12 -4.60 -5.32 -32.89
CA CYS A 12 -4.17 -5.58 -31.50
C CYS A 12 -4.65 -4.49 -30.50
N SER A 13 -5.43 -3.49 -30.95
CA SER A 13 -5.65 -2.24 -30.20
C SER A 13 -7.11 -1.99 -29.83
N ILE A 14 -7.92 -3.05 -29.74
CA ILE A 14 -9.31 -3.02 -29.26
C ILE A 14 -9.48 -4.18 -28.27
N ALA A 15 -8.82 -4.07 -27.11
CA ALA A 15 -8.84 -5.07 -26.05
C ALA A 15 -8.57 -4.50 -24.63
N VAL A 16 -8.43 -3.18 -24.45
CA VAL A 16 -8.10 -2.55 -23.15
C VAL A 16 -8.89 -1.25 -22.95
N VAL A 17 -10.22 -1.34 -22.85
CA VAL A 17 -11.09 -0.29 -22.30
C VAL A 17 -12.31 -0.95 -21.62
N LEU A 18 -12.15 -1.43 -20.38
CA LEU A 18 -13.20 -1.57 -19.33
C LEU A 18 -12.70 -2.34 -18.08
N VAL A 19 -11.60 -1.89 -17.48
CA VAL A 19 -11.41 -2.00 -16.03
C VAL A 19 -10.91 -0.65 -15.54
N ASN A 20 -11.68 -0.04 -14.65
CA ASN A 20 -11.32 1.14 -13.86
C ASN A 20 -12.29 1.21 -12.67
N LEU A 21 -12.45 0.06 -12.00
CA LEU A 21 -12.76 0.08 -10.57
C LEU A 21 -11.47 0.51 -9.89
N SER A 22 -11.54 1.57 -9.09
CA SER A 22 -10.47 1.87 -8.13
C SER A 22 -10.39 0.70 -7.15
N PRO A 23 -9.21 0.13 -6.87
CA PRO A 23 -9.08 -0.71 -5.71
C PRO A 23 -9.42 0.14 -4.48
N SER A 24 -10.37 -0.32 -3.68
CA SER A 24 -10.32 -0.09 -2.24
C SER A 24 -8.97 -0.58 -1.71
N MET A 25 -8.51 -0.05 -0.57
CA MET A 25 -7.46 -0.73 0.19
C MET A 25 -8.05 -1.98 0.84
N GLU A 26 -8.26 -3.01 0.02
CA GLU A 26 -7.95 -4.36 0.46
C GLU A 26 -6.47 -4.34 0.85
N ALA A 27 -6.15 -4.70 2.09
CA ALA A 27 -4.78 -5.00 2.44
C ALA A 27 -4.28 -6.13 1.53
N LEU A 28 -2.97 -6.19 1.29
CA LEU A 28 -2.37 -7.38 0.66
C LEU A 28 -2.39 -8.53 1.66
N ALA A 29 -3.58 -9.12 1.84
CA ALA A 29 -3.72 -10.44 2.43
C ALA A 29 -2.91 -11.41 1.57
N VAL A 30 -1.86 -11.98 2.16
CA VAL A 30 -1.13 -13.09 1.56
C VAL A 30 -2.14 -14.22 1.36
N GLU A 31 -2.29 -14.74 0.14
CA GLU A 31 -3.17 -15.89 -0.10
C GLU A 31 -2.69 -17.06 0.77
N ASP A 32 -3.58 -17.61 1.60
CA ASP A 32 -3.33 -18.63 2.63
C ASP A 32 -3.08 -20.04 2.03
N SER A 33 -2.24 -20.10 0.99
CA SER A 33 -2.10 -21.24 0.08
C SER A 33 -0.69 -21.80 -0.08
N ASP A 34 0.33 -21.12 0.46
CA ASP A 34 1.76 -21.51 0.34
C ASP A 34 2.44 -21.78 1.71
N LEU A 35 1.72 -21.64 2.83
CA LEU A 35 2.19 -22.09 4.14
C LEU A 35 2.13 -23.63 4.26
N PRO A 36 3.18 -24.30 4.76
CA PRO A 36 3.10 -25.73 5.07
C PRO A 36 2.29 -25.95 6.35
N GLU A 37 1.67 -27.12 6.49
CA GLU A 37 1.06 -27.55 7.76
C GLU A 37 2.13 -27.68 8.87
N PRO A 38 1.89 -27.12 10.09
CA PRO A 38 2.78 -27.34 11.22
C PRO A 38 2.72 -28.80 11.71
N ILE A 39 3.85 -29.36 12.17
CA ILE A 39 3.88 -30.72 12.74
C ILE A 39 3.37 -30.77 14.19
N LEU A 40 3.17 -29.60 14.79
CA LEU A 40 2.64 -29.36 16.12
C LEU A 40 2.01 -27.96 16.11
N ARG A 41 0.72 -27.88 16.44
CA ARG A 41 0.02 -26.63 16.77
C ARG A 41 -0.72 -26.83 18.08
N VAL A 42 -0.67 -25.82 18.95
CA VAL A 42 -1.33 -25.78 20.26
C VAL A 42 -1.83 -24.35 20.44
N GLU A 43 -3.02 -24.16 21.01
CA GLU A 43 -3.66 -22.85 21.09
C GLU A 43 -4.51 -22.67 22.35
N ASN A 44 -4.75 -21.40 22.73
CA ASN A 44 -5.61 -20.99 23.84
C ASN A 44 -5.16 -21.48 25.24
N GLU A 45 -3.85 -21.52 25.49
CA GLU A 45 -3.22 -22.07 26.69
C GLU A 45 -2.92 -20.99 27.76
N ARG A 46 -3.59 -21.04 28.91
CA ARG A 46 -3.36 -20.13 30.05
C ARG A 46 -2.42 -20.78 31.08
N ILE A 47 -1.18 -20.28 31.15
CA ILE A 47 -0.08 -20.91 31.89
C ILE A 47 0.24 -20.10 33.16
N GLY A 48 0.08 -20.73 34.33
CA GLY A 48 0.25 -20.09 35.63
C GLY A 48 -0.06 -21.04 36.79
N ASP A 49 0.26 -20.64 38.03
CA ASP A 49 0.00 -21.39 39.27
C ASP A 49 0.47 -22.88 39.28
N GLY A 50 1.42 -23.24 38.41
CA GLY A 50 1.94 -24.60 38.24
C GLY A 50 1.22 -25.46 37.18
N TYR A 51 0.30 -24.87 36.41
CA TYR A 51 -0.23 -25.46 35.18
C TYR A 51 0.71 -25.20 34.00
N PHE A 52 0.88 -26.20 33.14
CA PHE A 52 1.73 -26.19 31.95
C PHE A 52 1.21 -27.22 30.93
N THR A 53 1.36 -26.95 29.64
CA THR A 53 0.89 -27.83 28.56
C THR A 53 1.90 -28.96 28.30
N ASN A 54 1.44 -30.21 28.37
CA ASN A 54 2.26 -31.40 28.16
C ASN A 54 2.16 -31.87 26.71
N LEU A 55 3.29 -31.93 26.00
CA LEU A 55 3.38 -32.31 24.59
C LEU A 55 4.18 -33.61 24.38
N ASN A 56 4.21 -34.49 25.40
CA ASN A 56 5.09 -35.65 25.39
C ASN A 56 4.75 -36.69 24.30
N GLU A 57 3.57 -36.63 23.70
CA GLU A 57 3.21 -37.45 22.54
C GLU A 57 3.91 -37.01 21.24
N ASN A 58 4.25 -35.73 21.09
CA ASN A 58 4.95 -35.18 19.92
C ASN A 58 6.48 -35.38 19.98
N VAL A 59 7.02 -35.89 21.09
CA VAL A 59 8.48 -36.11 21.28
C VAL A 59 9.08 -36.97 20.18
N ASP A 60 8.32 -37.94 19.66
CA ASP A 60 8.81 -38.87 18.63
C ASP A 60 9.04 -38.20 17.27
N ASP A 61 8.24 -37.18 16.93
CA ASP A 61 8.38 -36.37 15.71
C ASP A 61 9.43 -35.26 15.91
N LEU A 62 9.30 -34.50 17.00
CA LEU A 62 10.15 -33.34 17.33
C LEU A 62 11.64 -33.69 17.43
N LYS A 63 11.98 -34.84 18.03
CA LYS A 63 13.38 -35.27 18.22
C LYS A 63 14.14 -35.59 16.92
N SER A 64 13.48 -35.53 15.76
CA SER A 64 14.10 -35.79 14.45
C SER A 64 14.68 -34.53 13.79
N LEU A 65 14.24 -33.34 14.18
CA LEU A 65 14.52 -32.09 13.46
C LEU A 65 15.94 -31.56 13.71
N ASP A 66 16.76 -31.47 12.66
CA ASP A 66 18.03 -30.71 12.64
C ASP A 66 17.87 -29.26 12.16
N GLU A 67 16.76 -28.95 11.50
CA GLU A 67 16.31 -27.63 11.07
C GLU A 67 14.79 -27.47 11.31
N GLY A 68 14.28 -26.24 11.25
CA GLY A 68 12.85 -25.97 11.45
C GLY A 68 12.54 -24.52 11.80
N THR A 69 11.26 -24.27 12.10
CA THR A 69 10.76 -22.97 12.58
C THR A 69 9.86 -23.18 13.79
N ILE A 70 9.95 -22.33 14.80
CA ILE A 70 9.04 -22.29 15.95
C ILE A 70 8.41 -20.89 15.98
N ILE A 71 7.08 -20.80 16.05
CA ILE A 71 6.34 -19.54 16.20
C ILE A 71 5.52 -19.62 17.50
N VAL A 72 5.48 -18.53 18.27
CA VAL A 72 4.66 -18.44 19.49
C VAL A 72 4.05 -17.04 19.60
N ARG A 73 2.71 -16.96 19.72
CA ARG A 73 1.97 -15.74 20.08
C ARG A 73 1.55 -15.83 21.55
N PHE A 74 2.02 -14.90 22.37
CA PHE A 74 1.89 -14.97 23.82
C PHE A 74 1.77 -13.59 24.48
N ARG A 75 1.39 -13.61 25.75
CA ARG A 75 1.32 -12.43 26.63
C ARG A 75 1.86 -12.78 28.00
N ASN A 76 3.07 -12.33 28.33
CA ASN A 76 3.74 -12.69 29.59
C ASN A 76 3.42 -11.73 30.74
N THR A 77 3.30 -12.27 31.94
CA THR A 77 3.21 -11.50 33.21
C THR A 77 4.47 -11.63 34.07
N GLY A 78 5.36 -12.59 33.74
CA GLY A 78 6.66 -12.77 34.39
C GLY A 78 7.77 -11.87 33.83
N SER A 79 8.83 -11.67 34.62
CA SER A 79 10.00 -10.84 34.30
C SER A 79 11.35 -11.56 34.41
N SER A 80 11.36 -12.85 34.76
CA SER A 80 12.53 -13.72 34.69
C SER A 80 12.70 -14.33 33.29
N ILE A 81 13.73 -15.15 33.11
CA ILE A 81 13.77 -16.11 32.00
C ILE A 81 12.61 -17.11 32.12
N MET A 82 11.87 -17.25 31.02
CA MET A 82 10.68 -18.09 30.89
C MET A 82 10.79 -18.93 29.61
N SER A 83 10.57 -20.23 29.72
CA SER A 83 10.56 -21.16 28.59
C SER A 83 9.21 -21.10 27.87
N LEU A 84 9.19 -20.70 26.60
CA LEU A 84 7.97 -20.76 25.77
C LEU A 84 7.70 -22.20 25.35
N PHE A 85 8.69 -22.84 24.72
CA PHE A 85 8.64 -24.22 24.23
C PHE A 85 9.94 -24.95 24.56
N SER A 86 9.87 -26.24 24.90
CA SER A 86 11.06 -27.07 25.14
C SER A 86 10.92 -28.52 24.67
N LEU A 87 12.09 -29.15 24.43
CA LEU A 87 12.27 -30.58 24.24
C LEU A 87 13.46 -31.03 25.09
N SER A 88 13.28 -32.00 25.99
CA SER A 88 14.29 -32.33 26.99
C SER A 88 14.32 -33.80 27.42
N ASN A 89 15.41 -34.17 28.07
CA ASN A 89 15.54 -35.40 28.84
C ASN A 89 15.39 -35.07 30.34
N SER A 90 14.27 -35.50 30.93
CA SER A 90 13.84 -35.18 32.30
C SER A 90 14.75 -35.76 33.40
N ASP A 91 15.50 -36.83 33.10
CA ASP A 91 16.50 -37.42 33.99
C ASP A 91 17.85 -36.67 33.95
N VAL A 92 18.04 -35.69 33.06
CA VAL A 92 19.33 -35.04 32.76
C VAL A 92 19.28 -33.52 33.01
N ARG A 93 20.39 -32.93 33.48
CA ARG A 93 20.44 -31.50 33.85
C ARG A 93 20.73 -30.59 32.66
N ASP A 94 21.72 -30.98 31.84
CA ASP A 94 22.21 -30.20 30.70
C ASP A 94 21.88 -30.90 29.38
N GLY A 95 20.71 -31.56 29.29
CA GLY A 95 20.22 -32.30 28.12
C GLY A 95 18.85 -31.81 27.67
N HIS A 96 18.78 -30.58 27.15
CA HIS A 96 17.52 -29.94 26.72
C HIS A 96 17.76 -28.89 25.65
N PHE A 97 16.73 -28.68 24.83
CA PHE A 97 16.51 -27.46 24.07
C PHE A 97 15.37 -26.69 24.74
N HIS A 98 15.49 -25.35 24.82
CA HIS A 98 14.32 -24.50 24.98
C HIS A 98 14.45 -23.18 24.21
N MET A 99 13.31 -22.68 23.73
CA MET A 99 13.14 -21.31 23.27
C MET A 99 12.57 -20.50 24.44
N TYR A 100 13.20 -19.38 24.78
CA TYR A 100 12.93 -18.63 26.00
C TYR A 100 12.81 -17.12 25.74
N VAL A 101 12.11 -16.44 26.64
CA VAL A 101 12.02 -14.97 26.68
C VAL A 101 12.37 -14.40 28.05
N THR A 102 12.80 -13.14 28.04
CA THR A 102 12.80 -12.18 29.16
C THR A 102 12.22 -10.86 28.63
N PRO A 103 11.90 -9.86 29.48
CA PRO A 103 11.42 -8.55 29.01
C PRO A 103 12.41 -7.77 28.11
N THR A 104 13.65 -8.24 27.97
CA THR A 104 14.70 -7.59 27.18
C THR A 104 15.36 -8.54 26.16
N THR A 105 14.90 -9.78 26.00
CA THR A 105 15.66 -10.83 25.32
C THR A 105 14.76 -11.94 24.78
N LEU A 106 14.92 -12.25 23.49
CA LEU A 106 14.50 -13.51 22.89
C LEU A 106 15.73 -14.38 22.64
N GLY A 107 15.64 -15.68 22.89
CA GLY A 107 16.74 -16.59 22.61
C GLY A 107 16.42 -18.08 22.78
N SER A 108 17.45 -18.89 22.69
CA SER A 108 17.39 -20.33 22.96
C SER A 108 18.68 -20.84 23.62
N GLU A 109 18.55 -21.91 24.40
CA GLU A 109 19.67 -22.69 24.94
C GLU A 109 19.52 -24.14 24.43
N ASN A 110 20.54 -24.67 23.74
CA ASN A 110 20.63 -26.05 23.27
C ASN A 110 21.80 -26.75 23.96
N ARG A 111 21.49 -27.76 24.78
CA ARG A 111 22.42 -28.39 25.71
C ARG A 111 22.50 -29.89 25.51
N LEU A 112 23.72 -30.40 25.38
CA LEU A 112 23.99 -31.82 25.24
C LEU A 112 24.73 -32.36 26.48
N GLU A 113 24.09 -33.30 27.18
CA GLU A 113 24.69 -34.13 28.21
C GLU A 113 24.40 -35.61 27.88
N LYS A 114 25.45 -36.33 27.48
CA LYS A 114 25.39 -37.71 26.99
C LYS A 114 26.55 -38.52 27.59
N PRO A 115 26.33 -39.80 27.97
CA PRO A 115 27.40 -40.67 28.43
C PRO A 115 28.63 -40.69 27.49
N ASP A 116 29.82 -40.71 28.09
CA ASP A 116 31.13 -40.74 27.43
C ASP A 116 31.38 -39.65 26.36
N THR A 117 30.58 -38.59 26.37
CA THR A 117 30.66 -37.44 25.44
C THR A 117 31.02 -36.16 26.22
N ALA A 118 31.67 -35.19 25.58
CA ALA A 118 31.81 -33.86 26.17
C ALA A 118 30.44 -33.16 26.24
N LYS A 119 30.25 -32.28 27.23
CA LYS A 119 29.04 -31.43 27.26
C LYS A 119 29.18 -30.30 26.26
N GLU A 120 28.10 -30.06 25.50
CA GLU A 120 27.97 -28.87 24.63
C GLU A 120 26.93 -27.93 25.23
N ASN A 121 27.15 -26.63 25.11
CA ASN A 121 26.15 -25.60 25.39
C ASN A 121 26.22 -24.55 24.29
N ILE A 122 25.12 -24.39 23.56
CA ILE A 122 24.97 -23.38 22.51
C ILE A 122 23.82 -22.48 22.94
N HIS A 123 24.11 -21.18 23.02
CA HIS A 123 23.19 -20.17 23.54
C HIS A 123 23.19 -19.02 22.55
N VAL A 124 22.07 -18.84 21.85
CA VAL A 124 21.91 -17.83 20.79
C VAL A 124 20.75 -16.93 21.17
N HIS A 125 20.97 -15.62 21.25
CA HIS A 125 19.96 -14.66 21.71
C HIS A 125 20.17 -13.28 21.08
N SER A 126 19.12 -12.45 21.10
CA SER A 126 19.20 -11.03 20.77
C SER A 126 18.52 -10.18 21.83
N ASN A 127 18.75 -8.86 21.80
CA ASN A 127 17.92 -7.94 22.56
C ASN A 127 16.54 -7.84 21.88
N ALA A 128 15.47 -7.91 22.66
CA ALA A 128 14.09 -7.81 22.19
C ALA A 128 13.28 -6.93 23.15
N LYS A 129 12.37 -6.10 22.65
CA LYS A 129 11.51 -5.23 23.46
C LYS A 129 10.20 -5.95 23.79
N LEU A 130 10.24 -6.86 24.77
CA LEU A 130 9.09 -7.69 25.16
C LEU A 130 8.44 -7.07 26.41
N GLU A 131 7.43 -6.23 26.21
CA GLU A 131 6.76 -5.49 27.28
C GLU A 131 5.88 -6.39 28.14
N VAL A 132 6.11 -6.38 29.45
CA VAL A 132 5.39 -7.26 30.39
C VAL A 132 3.92 -6.86 30.48
N GLY A 133 3.05 -7.78 30.09
CA GLY A 133 1.60 -7.61 30.04
C GLY A 133 1.06 -7.42 28.63
N ALA A 134 1.90 -7.07 27.65
CA ALA A 134 1.53 -6.90 26.25
C ALA A 134 1.53 -8.22 25.47
N VAL A 135 0.92 -8.22 24.28
CA VAL A 135 0.91 -9.37 23.37
C VAL A 135 2.11 -9.25 22.42
N HIS A 136 2.77 -10.38 22.19
CA HIS A 136 3.96 -10.51 21.36
C HIS A 136 3.88 -11.78 20.52
N THR A 137 4.34 -11.71 19.27
CA THR A 137 4.51 -12.87 18.38
C THR A 137 5.98 -12.97 18.01
N VAL A 138 6.56 -14.13 18.32
CA VAL A 138 7.99 -14.38 18.12
C VAL A 138 8.20 -15.60 17.25
N ALA A 139 9.18 -15.53 16.35
CA ALA A 139 9.60 -16.69 15.57
C ALA A 139 11.10 -16.96 15.74
N MET A 140 11.46 -18.24 15.80
CA MET A 140 12.82 -18.75 15.75
C MET A 140 12.97 -19.64 14.54
N VAL A 141 13.89 -19.30 13.64
CA VAL A 141 14.28 -20.16 12.50
C VAL A 141 15.62 -20.79 12.80
N VAL A 142 15.74 -22.09 12.52
CA VAL A 142 17.02 -22.80 12.44
C VAL A 142 17.15 -23.42 11.07
N ASP A 143 18.07 -22.90 10.27
CA ASP A 143 18.47 -23.45 8.98
C ASP A 143 19.85 -24.11 9.15
N LYS A 144 19.96 -25.41 8.91
CA LYS A 144 21.19 -26.17 9.19
C LYS A 144 22.41 -25.72 8.37
N ASP A 145 22.20 -25.07 7.23
CA ASP A 145 23.23 -24.60 6.31
C ASP A 145 23.50 -23.08 6.43
N LYS A 146 22.55 -22.29 6.97
CA LYS A 146 22.68 -20.82 7.13
C LYS A 146 22.88 -20.34 8.58
N GLY A 147 22.27 -21.00 9.57
CA GLY A 147 22.31 -20.58 10.98
C GLY A 147 20.94 -20.25 11.58
N TYR A 148 20.91 -19.22 12.42
CA TYR A 148 19.76 -18.84 13.24
C TYR A 148 19.16 -17.50 12.82
N LYS A 149 17.83 -17.36 12.85
CA LYS A 149 17.13 -16.07 12.83
C LYS A 149 16.13 -15.95 13.98
N TYR A 150 15.95 -14.73 14.47
CA TYR A 150 14.86 -14.37 15.38
C TYR A 150 14.04 -13.23 14.83
N PHE A 151 12.72 -13.40 14.84
CA PHE A 151 11.74 -12.37 14.52
C PHE A 151 10.91 -12.06 15.77
N VAL A 152 10.56 -10.80 15.94
CA VAL A 152 9.70 -10.29 17.01
C VAL A 152 8.81 -9.22 16.40
N ASP A 153 7.49 -9.39 16.51
CA ASP A 153 6.49 -8.38 16.18
C ASP A 153 6.67 -7.70 14.80
N GLY A 154 7.05 -8.48 13.78
CA GLY A 154 7.25 -8.00 12.41
C GLY A 154 8.61 -7.34 12.15
N GLU A 155 9.59 -7.48 13.05
CA GLU A 155 11.00 -7.15 12.81
C GLU A 155 11.90 -8.40 12.81
N LEU A 156 12.87 -8.46 11.89
CA LEU A 156 14.00 -9.41 11.94
C LEU A 156 15.09 -8.85 12.88
N ILE A 157 15.03 -9.22 14.17
CA ILE A 157 15.90 -8.67 15.21
C ILE A 157 17.28 -9.35 15.31
N MET A 158 17.54 -10.42 14.54
CA MET A 158 18.78 -11.20 14.63
C MET A 158 18.97 -12.16 13.44
N GLU A 159 20.16 -12.18 12.84
CA GLU A 159 20.67 -13.30 12.00
C GLU A 159 22.09 -13.68 12.45
N ASP A 160 22.30 -14.95 12.85
CA ASP A 160 23.59 -15.48 13.33
C ASP A 160 24.06 -16.65 12.47
N THR A 161 25.13 -16.38 11.72
CA THR A 161 25.83 -17.29 10.80
C THR A 161 27.13 -17.85 11.41
N GLN A 162 27.42 -17.54 12.68
CA GLN A 162 28.70 -17.81 13.36
C GLN A 162 28.58 -18.88 14.46
N SER A 163 27.43 -18.97 15.14
CA SER A 163 27.19 -20.00 16.15
C SER A 163 27.09 -21.42 15.54
N PRO A 164 27.54 -22.48 16.25
CA PRO A 164 27.38 -23.85 15.78
C PRO A 164 25.90 -24.24 15.72
N VAL A 165 25.37 -24.49 14.52
CA VAL A 165 23.94 -24.77 14.32
C VAL A 165 23.55 -26.11 14.94
N LYS A 166 22.58 -26.08 15.86
CA LYS A 166 21.96 -27.24 16.53
C LYS A 166 20.49 -26.96 16.85
N PHE A 167 19.63 -27.94 16.53
CA PHE A 167 18.20 -27.93 16.85
C PHE A 167 17.81 -29.17 17.68
N LEU A 168 16.54 -29.58 17.60
CA LEU A 168 15.91 -30.58 18.48
C LEU A 168 16.58 -31.97 18.46
N SER A 169 17.08 -32.40 17.29
CA SER A 169 17.80 -33.67 17.10
C SER A 169 19.14 -33.76 17.81
N ASN A 170 19.67 -32.65 18.34
CA ASN A 170 20.87 -32.65 19.18
C ASN A 170 20.60 -33.20 20.59
N ILE A 171 19.35 -33.26 21.04
CA ILE A 171 19.01 -33.61 22.43
C ILE A 171 19.16 -35.12 22.66
N TYR A 172 19.82 -35.48 23.76
CA TYR A 172 20.15 -36.87 24.05
C TYR A 172 18.98 -37.61 24.73
N GLN A 173 18.30 -38.47 23.96
CA GLN A 173 17.17 -39.28 24.42
C GLN A 173 16.09 -38.43 25.11
N PRO A 174 15.48 -37.45 24.43
CA PRO A 174 14.38 -36.69 25.01
C PRO A 174 13.20 -37.60 25.34
N ASP A 175 12.52 -37.27 26.43
CA ASP A 175 11.34 -37.97 26.98
C ASP A 175 10.22 -36.99 27.39
N SER A 176 10.47 -35.68 27.34
CA SER A 176 9.50 -34.63 27.61
C SER A 176 9.55 -33.52 26.56
N ALA A 177 8.38 -33.01 26.19
CA ALA A 177 8.22 -31.75 25.46
C ALA A 177 7.10 -30.96 26.14
N GLN A 178 7.28 -29.66 26.34
CA GLN A 178 6.37 -28.84 27.16
C GLN A 178 6.23 -27.43 26.58
N LEU A 179 5.05 -26.83 26.72
CA LEU A 179 4.91 -25.37 26.72
C LEU A 179 5.04 -24.83 28.13
N GLY A 180 5.59 -23.62 28.24
CA GLY A 180 5.66 -22.88 29.50
C GLY A 180 6.67 -23.39 30.53
N ARG A 181 7.44 -24.46 30.27
CA ARG A 181 8.55 -24.92 31.14
C ARG A 181 9.58 -25.76 30.39
N THR A 182 10.64 -26.18 31.10
CA THR A 182 11.68 -27.11 30.62
C THR A 182 11.92 -28.23 31.65
N ASP A 183 11.51 -29.46 31.35
CA ASP A 183 11.70 -30.61 32.25
C ASP A 183 13.17 -31.06 32.33
N ARG A 184 13.69 -31.23 33.55
CA ARG A 184 15.12 -31.47 33.80
C ARG A 184 15.33 -32.24 35.10
N ALA A 185 16.53 -32.83 35.26
CA ALA A 185 16.90 -33.58 36.46
C ALA A 185 16.54 -32.87 37.77
N ALA A 186 15.84 -33.55 38.68
CA ALA A 186 15.19 -32.97 39.85
C ALA A 186 16.09 -32.02 40.67
N GLY A 187 15.60 -30.80 40.91
CA GLY A 187 16.35 -29.71 41.55
C GLY A 187 17.10 -28.79 40.57
N SER A 188 16.89 -28.96 39.26
CA SER A 188 17.23 -27.97 38.23
C SER A 188 16.30 -26.76 38.27
N ASN A 189 16.61 -25.72 37.48
CA ASN A 189 15.65 -24.66 37.17
C ASN A 189 14.83 -25.06 35.93
N GLU A 190 13.51 -25.02 36.04
CA GLU A 190 12.56 -25.44 35.00
C GLU A 190 12.02 -24.26 34.17
N TYR A 191 12.47 -23.02 34.47
CA TYR A 191 12.15 -21.79 33.73
C TYR A 191 10.64 -21.58 33.46
N PRO A 192 9.77 -21.62 34.48
CA PRO A 192 8.33 -21.52 34.27
C PRO A 192 7.92 -20.17 33.67
N PHE A 193 7.17 -20.21 32.58
CA PHE A 193 6.42 -19.09 32.03
C PHE A 193 5.20 -18.78 32.92
N SER A 194 4.70 -17.55 32.81
CA SER A 194 3.46 -17.13 33.42
C SER A 194 2.78 -16.09 32.54
N GLY A 195 1.54 -16.37 32.13
CA GLY A 195 0.82 -15.57 31.14
C GLY A 195 -0.11 -16.41 30.26
N ASP A 196 -0.48 -15.85 29.13
CA ASP A 196 -1.36 -16.46 28.13
C ASP A 196 -0.53 -16.84 26.88
N ILE A 197 -0.87 -17.94 26.20
CA ILE A 197 -0.36 -18.32 24.87
C ILE A 197 -1.58 -18.52 23.96
N ASP A 198 -1.73 -17.66 22.95
CA ASP A 198 -2.81 -17.77 21.96
C ASP A 198 -2.52 -18.92 21.00
N PHE A 199 -1.29 -19.03 20.50
CA PHE A 199 -0.81 -20.24 19.83
C PHE A 199 0.70 -20.46 19.96
N ALA A 200 1.11 -21.73 19.80
CA ALA A 200 2.49 -22.16 19.62
C ALA A 200 2.56 -23.23 18.52
N GLU A 201 3.47 -23.06 17.58
CA GLU A 201 3.61 -23.87 16.37
C GLU A 201 5.05 -24.32 16.15
N VAL A 202 5.22 -25.53 15.60
CA VAL A 202 6.52 -26.04 15.13
C VAL A 202 6.40 -26.58 13.72
N TYR A 203 7.27 -26.07 12.84
CA TYR A 203 7.42 -26.50 11.46
C TYR A 203 8.73 -27.27 11.29
N ASN A 204 8.69 -28.31 10.46
CA ASN A 204 9.84 -29.19 10.17
C ASN A 204 10.84 -28.61 9.16
N GLN A 205 10.67 -27.35 8.74
CA GLN A 205 11.54 -26.64 7.80
C GLN A 205 11.66 -25.15 8.14
N PRO A 206 12.73 -24.46 7.69
CA PRO A 206 12.80 -23.00 7.70
C PRO A 206 11.68 -22.38 6.86
N LEU A 207 10.92 -21.44 7.43
CA LEU A 207 9.94 -20.63 6.70
C LEU A 207 10.61 -19.40 6.04
N ASN A 208 9.87 -18.73 5.16
CA ASN A 208 10.33 -17.55 4.44
C ASN A 208 10.33 -16.30 5.36
N ASP A 209 11.40 -15.50 5.30
CA ASP A 209 11.52 -14.23 6.03
C ASP A 209 10.27 -13.34 5.92
N GLN A 210 9.69 -13.15 4.73
CA GLN A 210 8.52 -12.28 4.54
C GLN A 210 7.30 -12.81 5.30
N VAL A 211 6.99 -14.08 5.13
CA VAL A 211 5.88 -14.77 5.82
C VAL A 211 6.03 -14.68 7.35
N LEU A 212 7.26 -14.67 7.86
CA LEU A 212 7.54 -14.47 9.29
C LEU A 212 7.41 -13.01 9.73
N LEU A 213 7.79 -12.04 8.90
CA LEU A 213 7.52 -10.61 9.15
C LEU A 213 6.01 -10.32 9.14
N ASP A 214 5.24 -11.03 8.32
CA ASP A 214 3.78 -10.90 8.23
C ASP A 214 3.10 -11.51 9.47
N ILE A 215 3.32 -12.82 9.75
CA ILE A 215 2.73 -13.53 10.91
C ILE A 215 3.12 -12.89 12.25
N THR A 216 4.38 -12.45 12.39
CA THR A 216 4.78 -11.76 13.62
C THR A 216 4.27 -10.31 13.63
N GLY A 217 4.09 -9.66 12.47
CA GLY A 217 3.65 -8.28 12.34
C GLY A 217 2.22 -7.99 12.81
N GLU A 218 1.37 -9.01 12.95
CA GLU A 218 0.02 -8.86 13.55
C GLU A 218 0.03 -8.34 15.00
N THR A 219 1.12 -8.53 15.75
CA THR A 219 1.27 -8.03 17.12
C THR A 219 2.26 -6.87 17.25
N ASP A 220 2.62 -6.24 16.12
CA ASP A 220 3.40 -5.02 16.11
C ASP A 220 2.64 -3.88 16.80
N GLN A 221 3.16 -3.48 17.96
CA GLN A 221 2.56 -2.46 18.83
C GLN A 221 2.64 -1.03 18.25
N GLU A 222 3.38 -0.85 17.15
CA GLU A 222 3.46 0.38 16.37
C GLU A 222 2.69 0.30 15.04
N LYS A 223 2.52 -0.86 14.38
CA LYS A 223 1.73 -1.02 13.13
C LYS A 223 0.21 -0.87 13.31
N LYS A 224 -0.20 0.36 13.58
CA LYS A 224 -1.28 0.96 12.79
C LYS A 224 -0.82 2.27 12.19
N LEU A 225 -0.52 2.21 10.90
CA LEU A 225 -0.37 3.44 10.13
C LEU A 225 -1.70 4.21 10.15
N ASN A 226 -1.66 5.49 10.50
CA ASN A 226 -2.68 6.42 10.04
C ASN A 226 -2.57 6.55 8.51
N PRO A 227 -3.63 6.92 7.77
CA PRO A 227 -3.43 7.38 6.40
C PRO A 227 -2.48 8.58 6.41
N LEU A 228 -1.63 8.69 5.38
CA LEU A 228 -0.87 9.91 5.11
C LEU A 228 -1.89 11.04 4.82
N PRO A 229 -1.79 12.23 5.45
CA PRO A 229 -2.69 13.34 5.18
C PRO A 229 -2.72 13.75 3.70
N GLU A 230 -3.86 14.26 3.21
CA GLU A 230 -4.03 14.68 1.80
C GLU A 230 -3.06 15.81 1.39
N ASP A 231 -2.59 16.60 2.36
CA ASP A 231 -1.60 17.66 2.23
C ASP A 231 -0.17 17.24 2.61
N ALA A 232 0.06 16.00 3.05
CA ALA A 232 1.38 15.47 3.37
C ALA A 232 2.02 14.77 2.17
N LEU A 233 3.26 15.16 1.86
CA LEU A 233 4.03 14.62 0.74
C LEU A 233 5.25 13.85 1.25
N ILE A 234 5.43 12.64 0.72
CA ILE A 234 6.73 11.96 0.58
C ILE A 234 6.73 11.21 -0.76
N THR A 235 7.85 11.20 -1.48
CA THR A 235 8.02 10.40 -2.70
C THR A 235 8.64 9.03 -2.40
N GLU A 236 8.42 8.07 -3.29
CA GLU A 236 9.28 6.88 -3.37
C GLU A 236 10.74 7.29 -3.65
N PRO A 237 11.74 6.48 -3.24
CA PRO A 237 13.15 6.75 -3.54
C PRO A 237 13.50 6.56 -5.03
N ASP A 238 14.18 7.54 -5.62
CA ASP A 238 14.84 7.41 -6.94
C ASP A 238 16.36 7.29 -6.77
N SER A 239 16.96 6.23 -7.32
CA SER A 239 18.41 6.01 -7.26
C SER A 239 19.13 6.90 -8.27
N VAL A 240 19.51 8.12 -7.87
CA VAL A 240 20.21 9.11 -8.72
C VAL A 240 21.58 8.58 -9.20
N PHE A 241 22.26 7.78 -8.39
CA PHE A 241 23.48 7.05 -8.78
C PHE A 241 23.41 5.60 -8.29
N TYR A 242 23.78 4.65 -9.17
CA TYR A 242 23.60 3.21 -8.98
C TYR A 242 24.66 2.39 -9.72
N PRO A 243 24.88 1.10 -9.39
CA PRO A 243 25.91 0.28 -10.03
C PRO A 243 25.77 0.16 -11.55
N GLY A 244 26.85 0.44 -12.26
CA GLY A 244 26.92 0.45 -13.73
C GLY A 244 26.67 1.82 -14.36
N PHE A 245 26.09 2.78 -13.62
CA PHE A 245 26.05 4.18 -14.06
C PHE A 245 27.48 4.75 -14.14
N MET A 246 27.75 5.65 -15.09
CA MET A 246 29.05 6.29 -15.35
C MET A 246 30.28 5.35 -15.23
N ASP A 247 30.20 4.10 -15.69
CA ASP A 247 31.27 3.09 -15.55
C ASP A 247 31.79 2.88 -14.10
N SER A 248 30.97 3.11 -13.07
CA SER A 248 31.29 2.82 -11.66
C SER A 248 30.28 1.86 -11.03
N ASN A 249 30.75 1.00 -10.12
CA ASN A 249 29.87 0.17 -9.28
C ASN A 249 29.72 0.72 -7.85
N ASN A 250 30.42 1.81 -7.51
CA ASN A 250 30.39 2.37 -6.17
C ASN A 250 30.25 3.90 -6.18
N TYR A 251 29.46 4.40 -5.24
CA TYR A 251 29.15 5.80 -5.02
C TYR A 251 29.03 6.06 -3.51
N ARG A 252 29.44 7.24 -3.05
CA ARG A 252 29.33 7.67 -1.64
C ARG A 252 29.33 9.20 -1.57
N ILE A 253 29.05 9.71 -0.37
CA ILE A 253 29.20 11.14 -0.02
C ILE A 253 28.29 12.09 -0.84
N PRO A 254 26.97 12.08 -0.59
CA PRO A 254 26.02 12.95 -1.27
C PRO A 254 26.16 14.43 -0.87
N ALA A 255 26.09 15.31 -1.87
CA ALA A 255 25.86 16.75 -1.75
C ALA A 255 24.63 17.14 -2.60
N LEU A 256 23.83 18.13 -2.18
CA LEU A 256 22.55 18.44 -2.82
C LEU A 256 22.24 19.95 -2.79
N LEU A 257 22.47 20.61 -3.91
CA LEU A 257 22.24 22.05 -4.08
C LEU A 257 20.99 22.31 -4.94
N TYR A 258 20.10 23.18 -4.46
CA TYR A 258 19.06 23.79 -5.28
C TYR A 258 19.43 25.25 -5.58
N THR A 259 19.42 25.64 -6.86
CA THR A 259 19.90 26.95 -7.34
C THR A 259 18.78 27.99 -7.41
N GLU A 260 19.14 29.27 -7.48
CA GLU A 260 18.19 30.37 -7.71
C GLU A 260 17.54 30.31 -9.10
N ASP A 261 18.14 29.60 -10.07
CA ASP A 261 17.60 29.36 -11.42
C ASP A 261 16.81 28.02 -11.51
N ASN A 262 16.42 27.47 -10.34
CA ASN A 262 15.59 26.28 -10.15
C ASN A 262 16.20 24.93 -10.59
N THR A 263 17.52 24.84 -10.77
CA THR A 263 18.22 23.56 -11.02
C THR A 263 18.49 22.83 -9.71
N LEU A 264 18.20 21.52 -9.66
CA LEU A 264 18.61 20.63 -8.57
C LEU A 264 19.86 19.86 -8.99
N ILE A 265 20.94 19.96 -8.21
CA ILE A 265 22.25 19.36 -8.50
C ILE A 265 22.61 18.37 -7.38
N ALA A 266 22.65 17.09 -7.73
CA ALA A 266 23.14 16.02 -6.85
C ALA A 266 24.62 15.75 -7.16
N GLY A 267 25.49 16.02 -6.19
CA GLY A 267 26.94 15.79 -6.25
C GLY A 267 27.36 14.54 -5.47
N ILE A 268 28.39 13.84 -5.95
CA ILE A 268 28.79 12.52 -5.40
C ILE A 268 30.27 12.21 -5.62
N ASP A 269 30.84 11.34 -4.76
CA ASP A 269 32.06 10.59 -5.10
C ASP A 269 31.74 9.46 -6.10
N ARG A 270 32.36 9.49 -7.28
CA ARG A 270 32.38 8.36 -8.22
C ARG A 270 33.57 7.44 -7.88
N ARG A 271 33.33 6.36 -7.14
CA ARG A 271 34.38 5.48 -6.55
C ARG A 271 34.68 4.26 -7.44
N VAL A 272 35.58 4.47 -8.41
CA VAL A 272 35.77 3.62 -9.60
C VAL A 272 36.21 2.19 -9.27
N ASN A 273 37.26 2.02 -8.46
CA ASN A 273 37.87 0.71 -8.24
C ASN A 273 37.26 -0.07 -7.07
N HIS A 274 36.80 0.63 -6.03
CA HIS A 274 36.09 0.09 -4.87
C HIS A 274 35.46 1.24 -4.07
N GLY A 275 34.33 1.01 -3.41
CA GLY A 275 33.67 2.00 -2.55
C GLY A 275 34.32 2.19 -1.17
N GLY A 276 35.65 2.37 -1.16
CA GLY A 276 36.44 2.74 0.02
C GLY A 276 37.00 4.16 -0.13
N ASP A 277 37.53 4.74 0.94
CA ASP A 277 38.07 6.11 0.93
C ASP A 277 39.51 6.16 0.38
N SER A 278 40.04 7.36 0.12
CA SER A 278 41.40 7.55 -0.42
C SER A 278 42.49 6.97 0.50
N PRO A 279 43.53 6.29 -0.04
CA PRO A 279 43.96 6.30 -1.44
C PRO A 279 43.22 5.30 -2.35
N ALA A 280 42.55 5.84 -3.36
CA ALA A 280 41.82 5.12 -4.40
C ALA A 280 41.65 6.05 -5.62
N ASN A 281 41.22 5.51 -6.76
CA ASN A 281 40.70 6.32 -7.86
C ASN A 281 39.25 6.72 -7.54
N ILE A 282 39.04 8.01 -7.27
CA ILE A 282 37.75 8.61 -6.96
C ILE A 282 37.68 9.94 -7.73
N ASP A 283 36.59 10.15 -8.46
CA ASP A 283 36.31 11.39 -9.19
C ASP A 283 35.15 12.13 -8.50
N ALA A 284 35.17 13.46 -8.55
CA ALA A 284 34.01 14.26 -8.16
C ALA A 284 33.04 14.37 -9.36
N ALA A 285 31.78 14.02 -9.15
CA ALA A 285 30.74 14.02 -10.19
C ALA A 285 29.47 14.73 -9.72
N VAL A 286 28.69 15.25 -10.67
CA VAL A 286 27.34 15.80 -10.44
C VAL A 286 26.34 15.25 -11.48
N ARG A 287 25.06 15.25 -11.12
CA ARG A 287 23.93 14.97 -12.02
C ARG A 287 22.83 15.98 -11.72
N ARG A 288 22.17 16.51 -12.77
CA ARG A 288 21.18 17.60 -12.61
C ARG A 288 19.76 17.14 -12.88
N SER A 289 18.82 17.90 -12.32
CA SER A 289 17.39 17.85 -12.59
C SER A 289 16.84 19.27 -12.75
N PHE A 290 15.88 19.43 -13.66
CA PHE A 290 15.21 20.70 -13.96
C PHE A 290 13.72 20.69 -13.55
N ASP A 291 13.31 19.67 -12.80
CA ASP A 291 11.94 19.42 -12.32
C ASP A 291 11.94 18.99 -10.84
N GLN A 292 12.92 19.48 -10.07
CA GLN A 292 13.06 19.23 -8.63
C GLN A 292 13.15 17.74 -8.30
N GLY A 293 13.88 16.98 -9.13
CA GLY A 293 14.18 15.56 -8.93
C GLY A 293 13.08 14.59 -9.35
N ASP A 294 12.10 15.01 -10.15
CA ASP A 294 11.15 14.08 -10.81
C ASP A 294 11.82 13.33 -11.97
N THR A 295 12.77 13.97 -12.66
CA THR A 295 13.68 13.35 -13.63
C THR A 295 15.10 13.92 -13.54
N TRP A 296 16.09 13.11 -13.90
CA TRP A 296 17.52 13.46 -13.88
C TRP A 296 18.15 13.26 -15.26
N GLU A 297 19.18 14.04 -15.60
CA GLU A 297 19.91 13.95 -16.88
C GLU A 297 20.36 12.50 -17.21
N GLU A 298 20.33 12.10 -18.49
CA GLU A 298 20.66 10.72 -18.92
C GLU A 298 22.15 10.39 -18.67
N ASP A 299 23.03 11.36 -18.89
CA ASP A 299 24.46 11.31 -18.55
C ASP A 299 24.74 12.04 -17.22
N GLY A 300 25.83 11.68 -16.55
CA GLY A 300 26.39 12.42 -15.42
C GLY A 300 27.64 13.22 -15.80
N ILE A 301 27.90 14.30 -15.08
CA ILE A 301 28.97 15.27 -15.37
C ILE A 301 30.14 15.03 -14.41
N ILE A 302 31.36 14.92 -14.94
CA ILE A 302 32.60 14.86 -14.13
C ILE A 302 33.07 16.29 -13.86
N VAL A 303 33.15 16.67 -12.58
CA VAL A 303 33.71 17.95 -12.12
C VAL A 303 35.23 17.94 -12.33
N ASN A 304 35.89 16.88 -11.82
CA ASN A 304 37.28 16.57 -12.11
C ASN A 304 37.59 15.08 -11.97
N ASN A 305 38.58 14.60 -12.74
CA ASN A 305 39.16 13.27 -12.61
C ASN A 305 40.69 13.32 -12.66
N TYR A 306 41.34 12.45 -11.89
CA TYR A 306 42.80 12.34 -11.82
C TYR A 306 43.32 10.98 -12.31
N PRO A 307 44.58 10.89 -12.78
CA PRO A 307 45.16 9.62 -13.22
C PRO A 307 45.46 8.66 -12.06
N ASP A 308 45.71 7.40 -12.40
CA ASP A 308 46.14 6.33 -11.49
C ASP A 308 45.17 6.08 -10.31
N GLN A 309 45.58 6.39 -9.08
CA GLN A 309 44.83 6.35 -7.82
C GLN A 309 45.07 7.67 -7.03
N ALA A 310 45.29 8.77 -7.75
CA ALA A 310 44.99 10.10 -7.24
C ALA A 310 43.46 10.29 -7.24
N SER A 311 42.96 11.18 -6.38
CA SER A 311 41.51 11.33 -6.15
C SER A 311 41.08 12.76 -5.90
N ASN A 312 39.83 13.05 -6.25
CA ASN A 312 39.00 14.00 -5.54
C ASN A 312 37.98 13.21 -4.71
N ILE A 313 37.78 13.57 -3.45
CA ILE A 313 36.84 12.91 -2.52
C ILE A 313 36.11 13.99 -1.71
N ASP A 314 34.98 13.64 -1.10
CA ASP A 314 34.25 14.43 -0.12
C ASP A 314 33.82 15.82 -0.64
N LEU A 315 32.75 15.85 -1.44
CA LEU A 315 32.22 17.05 -2.10
C LEU A 315 31.34 17.92 -1.18
N THR A 316 31.52 19.23 -1.26
CA THR A 316 30.61 20.25 -0.71
C THR A 316 30.17 21.24 -1.79
N LEU A 317 28.87 21.51 -1.91
CA LEU A 317 28.29 22.45 -2.89
C LEU A 317 27.76 23.74 -2.26
N LEU A 318 27.83 24.86 -2.99
CA LEU A 318 27.30 26.18 -2.62
C LEU A 318 26.96 26.99 -3.88
N GLN A 319 25.98 27.89 -3.83
CA GLN A 319 25.80 28.96 -4.83
C GLN A 319 25.93 30.34 -4.18
N ASP A 320 26.63 31.26 -4.84
CA ASP A 320 26.57 32.69 -4.53
C ASP A 320 25.36 33.30 -5.24
N LYS A 321 24.32 33.60 -4.46
CA LYS A 321 23.03 34.14 -4.91
C LYS A 321 23.12 35.58 -5.42
N THR A 322 24.32 36.20 -5.41
CA THR A 322 24.55 37.56 -5.93
C THR A 322 24.96 37.57 -7.41
N ASN A 323 25.53 36.48 -7.90
CA ASN A 323 26.09 36.35 -9.26
C ASN A 323 25.80 34.99 -9.92
N GLU A 324 24.96 34.16 -9.28
CA GLU A 324 24.54 32.82 -9.71
C GLU A 324 25.68 31.77 -9.83
N ARG A 325 26.93 32.12 -9.48
CA ARG A 325 28.07 31.18 -9.54
C ARG A 325 27.90 30.04 -8.54
N ILE A 326 28.06 28.82 -9.03
CA ILE A 326 28.09 27.60 -8.23
C ILE A 326 29.55 27.25 -7.91
N PHE A 327 29.81 26.86 -6.67
CA PHE A 327 31.10 26.38 -6.18
C PHE A 327 31.01 24.92 -5.73
N ALA A 328 32.04 24.15 -6.08
CA ALA A 328 32.27 22.79 -5.62
C ALA A 328 33.64 22.72 -4.91
N LEU A 329 33.62 22.44 -3.62
CA LEU A 329 34.81 22.24 -2.79
C LEU A 329 35.04 20.74 -2.62
N VAL A 330 36.27 20.26 -2.83
CA VAL A 330 36.63 18.83 -2.77
C VAL A 330 38.04 18.61 -2.21
N ASP A 331 38.27 17.42 -1.65
CA ASP A 331 39.58 17.00 -1.14
C ASP A 331 40.41 16.33 -2.25
N GLY A 332 41.46 17.02 -2.70
CA GLY A 332 42.44 16.52 -3.64
C GLY A 332 43.57 15.72 -2.99
N PHE A 333 43.92 14.58 -3.57
CA PHE A 333 45.06 13.76 -3.16
C PHE A 333 45.94 13.32 -4.33
N PRO A 334 47.28 13.54 -4.28
CA PRO A 334 48.23 12.88 -5.17
C PRO A 334 48.19 11.36 -5.02
N GLN A 335 48.77 10.62 -5.98
CA GLN A 335 48.89 9.16 -5.95
C GLN A 335 49.32 8.61 -4.58
N GLY A 336 48.49 7.77 -3.97
CA GLY A 336 48.77 7.16 -2.66
C GLY A 336 48.49 8.10 -1.47
N GLY A 337 47.98 9.30 -1.72
CA GLY A 337 47.45 10.25 -0.74
C GLY A 337 46.04 9.86 -0.27
N GLY A 338 45.71 10.31 0.92
CA GLY A 338 44.45 10.04 1.61
C GLY A 338 44.58 10.46 3.08
N PHE A 339 43.48 10.48 3.82
CA PHE A 339 43.41 11.00 5.20
C PHE A 339 44.55 10.51 6.12
N TRP A 340 44.82 9.19 6.12
CA TRP A 340 45.86 8.58 6.96
C TRP A 340 47.27 8.60 6.36
N SER A 341 47.43 8.88 5.06
CA SER A 341 48.73 8.89 4.37
C SER A 341 49.26 10.28 4.07
N ALA A 342 48.47 11.34 4.26
CA ALA A 342 48.88 12.73 4.11
C ALA A 342 50.01 13.14 5.09
N LYS A 343 50.71 14.23 4.78
CA LYS A 343 51.88 14.74 5.51
C LYS A 343 51.66 16.17 5.97
N LYS A 344 52.25 16.52 7.11
CA LYS A 344 52.19 17.88 7.69
C LYS A 344 52.84 18.90 6.78
N GLY A 345 52.08 19.93 6.45
CA GLY A 345 52.49 21.02 5.57
C GLY A 345 51.35 21.45 4.66
N SER A 346 51.39 22.69 4.18
CA SER A 346 50.42 23.19 3.18
C SER A 346 50.59 22.55 1.80
N GLY A 347 51.78 22.02 1.49
CA GLY A 347 52.18 21.66 0.13
C GLY A 347 52.65 22.85 -0.71
N PHE A 348 52.73 24.04 -0.11
CA PHE A 348 53.18 25.28 -0.72
C PHE A 348 54.47 25.79 -0.05
N LYS A 349 55.21 26.65 -0.75
CA LYS A 349 56.47 27.23 -0.29
C LYS A 349 56.48 28.73 -0.53
N THR A 350 56.71 29.50 0.53
CA THR A 350 56.82 30.97 0.45
C THR A 350 58.14 31.39 -0.20
N ILE A 351 58.07 32.22 -1.23
CA ILE A 351 59.22 32.83 -1.92
C ILE A 351 58.94 34.32 -2.15
N ASP A 352 59.82 35.17 -1.61
CA ASP A 352 59.75 36.65 -1.65
C ASP A 352 58.47 37.32 -1.09
N GLY A 353 57.51 36.53 -0.61
CA GLY A 353 56.27 36.96 0.05
C GLY A 353 55.10 36.05 -0.31
N GLU A 354 55.06 35.65 -1.59
CA GLU A 354 54.01 34.82 -2.19
C GLU A 354 54.24 33.33 -1.88
N LYS A 355 53.15 32.55 -1.83
CA LYS A 355 53.20 31.07 -1.73
C LYS A 355 53.11 30.46 -3.13
N TYR A 356 53.86 29.37 -3.35
CA TYR A 356 53.87 28.63 -4.62
C TYR A 356 53.82 27.12 -4.37
N MET A 357 53.04 26.37 -5.17
CA MET A 357 52.89 24.92 -5.02
C MET A 357 54.25 24.21 -5.16
N LEU A 358 54.57 23.34 -4.19
CA LEU A 358 55.85 22.65 -4.08
C LEU A 358 55.82 21.31 -4.82
N LEU A 359 56.78 21.13 -5.74
CA LEU A 359 57.06 19.85 -6.40
C LEU A 359 58.45 19.33 -6.00
N THR A 360 58.65 18.01 -6.06
CA THR A 360 59.97 17.37 -5.89
C THR A 360 60.24 16.31 -6.96
N ASP A 361 61.50 16.17 -7.38
CA ASP A 361 61.96 15.06 -8.23
C ASP A 361 62.38 13.81 -7.41
N GLU A 362 62.84 12.75 -8.11
CA GLU A 362 63.27 11.49 -7.46
C GLU A 362 64.54 11.61 -6.61
N ASP A 363 65.40 12.61 -6.86
CA ASP A 363 66.59 12.91 -6.07
C ASP A 363 66.26 13.81 -4.85
N GLY A 364 65.04 14.35 -4.79
CA GLY A 364 64.56 15.24 -3.72
C GLY A 364 64.91 16.72 -3.95
N ASN A 365 65.19 17.14 -5.18
CA ASN A 365 65.34 18.56 -5.51
C ASN A 365 63.96 19.23 -5.53
N GLU A 366 63.87 20.45 -4.97
CA GLU A 366 62.62 21.22 -4.87
C GLU A 366 62.40 22.10 -6.11
N PHE A 367 61.15 22.16 -6.56
CA PHE A 367 60.68 23.03 -7.64
C PHE A 367 59.38 23.74 -7.21
N THR A 368 59.05 24.84 -7.89
CA THR A 368 57.83 25.64 -7.60
C THR A 368 57.09 26.00 -8.88
N ILE A 369 55.77 25.77 -8.92
CA ILE A 369 54.90 26.29 -10.00
C ILE A 369 54.62 27.77 -9.72
N ARG A 370 54.81 28.65 -10.71
CA ARG A 370 54.60 30.11 -10.59
C ARG A 370 53.72 30.64 -11.73
N ASP A 371 53.62 31.97 -11.82
CA ASP A 371 52.85 32.73 -12.81
C ASP A 371 52.78 32.06 -14.20
N ASN A 372 51.57 31.85 -14.71
CA ASN A 372 51.31 31.18 -16.00
C ASN A 372 51.78 29.71 -16.06
N GLY A 373 51.92 29.05 -14.91
CA GLY A 373 52.26 27.62 -14.81
C GLY A 373 53.75 27.31 -14.95
N VAL A 374 54.64 28.30 -15.05
CA VAL A 374 56.08 28.07 -15.28
C VAL A 374 56.72 27.45 -14.04
N VAL A 375 57.44 26.34 -14.21
CA VAL A 375 58.13 25.65 -13.10
C VAL A 375 59.54 26.22 -12.91
N TYR A 376 59.85 26.61 -11.67
CA TYR A 376 61.14 27.16 -11.25
C TYR A 376 61.92 26.20 -10.36
N ASP A 377 63.25 26.16 -10.52
CA ASP A 377 64.17 25.39 -9.68
C ASP A 377 64.40 26.03 -8.29
N ALA A 378 65.03 25.27 -7.38
CA ALA A 378 65.45 25.74 -6.06
C ALA A 378 66.48 26.89 -6.06
N SER A 379 66.99 27.30 -7.23
CA SER A 379 67.87 28.45 -7.43
C SER A 379 67.15 29.67 -8.05
N ASN A 380 65.81 29.63 -8.14
CA ASN A 380 64.94 30.64 -8.76
C ASN A 380 65.17 30.86 -10.27
N ASN A 381 65.65 29.86 -11.02
CA ASN A 381 65.64 29.88 -12.48
C ASN A 381 64.36 29.21 -13.02
N PRO A 382 63.72 29.74 -14.08
CA PRO A 382 62.69 28.99 -14.80
C PRO A 382 63.31 27.78 -15.51
N THR A 383 62.54 26.71 -15.60
CA THR A 383 62.92 25.44 -16.27
C THR A 383 62.17 25.27 -17.60
N ASP A 384 62.48 24.22 -18.35
CA ASP A 384 61.73 23.84 -19.56
C ASP A 384 60.38 23.15 -19.25
N TYR A 385 60.00 23.04 -17.96
CA TYR A 385 58.72 22.48 -17.51
C TYR A 385 57.66 23.56 -17.26
N SER A 386 56.41 23.23 -17.54
CA SER A 386 55.22 24.02 -17.16
C SER A 386 54.06 23.11 -16.72
N VAL A 387 53.14 23.66 -15.94
CA VAL A 387 51.96 22.95 -15.41
C VAL A 387 50.70 23.74 -15.75
N ASP A 388 49.67 23.08 -16.31
CA ASP A 388 48.37 23.72 -16.58
C ASP A 388 47.47 23.74 -15.34
N GLN A 389 46.32 24.43 -15.41
CA GLN A 389 45.37 24.51 -14.29
C GLN A 389 44.89 23.12 -13.84
N LYS A 390 44.67 22.18 -14.78
CA LYS A 390 44.32 20.78 -14.48
C LYS A 390 45.53 19.93 -14.08
N ARG A 391 46.59 20.57 -13.57
CA ARG A 391 47.81 20.01 -13.01
C ARG A 391 48.61 19.10 -13.95
N ASN A 392 48.36 19.20 -15.26
CA ASN A 392 49.09 18.43 -16.26
C ASN A 392 50.50 19.00 -16.42
N LEU A 393 51.51 18.13 -16.41
CA LEU A 393 52.91 18.50 -16.56
C LEU A 393 53.32 18.42 -18.03
N TYR A 394 53.94 19.50 -18.50
CA TYR A 394 54.50 19.68 -19.83
C TYR A 394 56.02 19.82 -19.76
N LEU A 395 56.72 19.38 -20.79
CA LEU A 395 58.15 19.62 -20.99
C LEU A 395 58.37 20.09 -22.43
N ASN A 396 58.95 21.28 -22.62
CA ASN A 396 59.07 21.92 -23.94
C ASN A 396 57.72 21.96 -24.71
N ASP A 397 56.67 22.42 -24.04
CA ASP A 397 55.27 22.48 -24.53
C ASP A 397 54.60 21.12 -24.86
N GLU A 398 55.27 19.97 -24.66
CA GLU A 398 54.67 18.64 -24.86
C GLU A 398 54.09 18.05 -23.55
N LYS A 399 52.81 17.61 -23.62
CA LYS A 399 52.12 16.65 -22.73
C LYS A 399 53.01 15.50 -22.24
N ILE A 400 53.58 15.53 -21.03
CA ILE A 400 54.30 14.36 -20.46
C ILE A 400 53.53 13.61 -19.38
N ASP A 401 52.90 14.28 -18.41
CA ASP A 401 52.23 13.60 -17.27
C ASP A 401 51.22 14.54 -16.55
N ASN A 402 50.91 14.27 -15.28
CA ASN A 402 50.23 15.15 -14.32
C ASN A 402 50.97 15.11 -12.98
N VAL A 403 51.10 16.24 -12.27
CA VAL A 403 51.91 16.30 -11.03
C VAL A 403 51.37 15.47 -9.85
N PHE A 404 50.15 14.93 -9.97
CA PHE A 404 49.56 13.98 -9.02
C PHE A 404 49.77 12.49 -9.39
N SER A 405 50.27 12.16 -10.58
CA SER A 405 50.44 10.77 -11.05
C SER A 405 51.51 9.98 -10.27
N ALA A 406 51.44 8.65 -10.34
CA ALA A 406 52.51 7.75 -9.95
C ALA A 406 53.83 8.00 -10.72
N THR A 407 53.76 8.33 -12.01
CA THR A 407 54.90 8.30 -12.94
C THR A 407 55.58 9.65 -13.17
N THR A 408 54.98 10.75 -12.75
CA THR A 408 55.49 12.10 -13.06
C THR A 408 56.92 12.31 -12.53
N PRO A 409 57.81 12.94 -13.32
CA PRO A 409 59.17 13.28 -12.87
C PRO A 409 59.18 14.40 -11.82
N LEU A 410 58.09 15.18 -11.69
CA LEU A 410 57.92 16.22 -10.67
C LEU A 410 56.62 15.96 -9.91
N LYS A 411 56.73 15.55 -8.64
CA LYS A 411 55.62 15.09 -7.79
C LYS A 411 55.19 16.18 -6.83
N ALA A 412 53.88 16.41 -6.73
CA ALA A 412 53.30 17.27 -5.70
C ALA A 412 53.60 16.74 -4.28
N TYR A 413 53.69 17.64 -3.30
CA TYR A 413 53.88 17.24 -1.90
C TYR A 413 52.72 16.36 -1.42
N LEU A 414 53.01 15.25 -0.71
CA LEU A 414 51.99 14.25 -0.35
C LEU A 414 51.14 14.70 0.86
N THR A 415 50.20 15.60 0.63
CA THR A 415 49.20 16.08 1.61
C THR A 415 47.81 16.18 0.97
N SER A 416 46.78 16.55 1.73
CA SER A 416 45.48 16.93 1.14
C SER A 416 45.57 18.32 0.50
N TYR A 417 44.87 18.53 -0.61
CA TYR A 417 44.72 19.82 -1.27
C TYR A 417 43.25 20.18 -1.25
N LEU A 418 42.90 21.25 -0.54
CA LEU A 418 41.53 21.77 -0.58
C LEU A 418 41.35 22.49 -1.93
N GLU A 419 40.57 21.88 -2.82
CA GLU A 419 40.38 22.33 -4.19
C GLU A 419 38.99 22.93 -4.37
N LEU A 420 38.94 24.13 -4.94
CA LEU A 420 37.71 24.81 -5.34
C LEU A 420 37.55 24.74 -6.87
N TYR A 421 36.37 24.34 -7.32
CA TYR A 421 35.92 24.40 -8.71
C TYR A 421 34.68 25.30 -8.78
N TYR A 422 34.44 25.94 -9.92
CA TYR A 422 33.23 26.74 -10.12
C TYR A 422 32.56 26.48 -11.48
N SER A 423 31.26 26.71 -11.53
CA SER A 423 30.42 26.74 -12.73
C SER A 423 29.71 28.10 -12.81
N ASP A 424 29.71 28.66 -14.02
CA ASP A 424 28.96 29.87 -14.41
C ASP A 424 27.80 29.51 -15.39
N ASP A 425 27.37 28.24 -15.39
CA ASP A 425 26.45 27.63 -16.37
C ASP A 425 25.56 26.52 -15.76
N GLU A 426 25.05 26.74 -14.55
CA GLU A 426 24.14 25.85 -13.82
C GLU A 426 24.64 24.39 -13.74
N GLY A 427 25.95 24.24 -13.49
CA GLY A 427 26.63 22.96 -13.30
C GLY A 427 26.99 22.20 -14.58
N GLU A 428 26.79 22.77 -15.78
CA GLU A 428 27.11 22.09 -17.05
C GLU A 428 28.62 21.91 -17.26
N THR A 429 29.42 22.95 -16.95
CA THR A 429 30.88 22.89 -17.05
C THR A 429 31.57 23.47 -15.83
N TRP A 430 32.73 22.89 -15.49
CA TRP A 430 33.46 23.18 -14.25
C TRP A 430 34.88 23.66 -14.55
N THR A 431 35.22 24.84 -14.02
CA THR A 431 36.53 25.46 -14.10
C THR A 431 37.29 25.29 -12.79
N GLY A 432 38.51 24.77 -12.86
CA GLY A 432 39.35 24.47 -11.70
C GLY A 432 40.42 23.41 -12.01
N PRO A 433 41.15 22.94 -11.00
CA PRO A 433 41.10 23.42 -9.61
C PRO A 433 41.56 24.87 -9.46
N ILE A 434 41.11 25.48 -8.36
CA ILE A 434 41.78 26.56 -7.65
C ILE A 434 42.23 25.94 -6.33
N ASP A 435 43.53 25.99 -6.04
CA ASP A 435 44.06 25.57 -4.75
C ASP A 435 43.74 26.62 -3.67
N LEU A 436 43.23 26.21 -2.51
CA LEU A 436 43.05 27.09 -1.35
C LEU A 436 44.10 26.86 -0.24
N ASN A 437 44.96 25.85 -0.38
CA ASN A 437 45.92 25.45 0.65
C ASN A 437 46.91 26.57 1.06
N ASP A 438 47.21 27.50 0.17
CA ASP A 438 48.06 28.65 0.46
C ASP A 438 47.35 29.74 1.26
N GLU A 439 46.04 29.89 1.13
CA GLU A 439 45.24 30.80 1.97
C GLU A 439 44.84 30.16 3.31
N VAL A 440 44.24 28.95 3.28
CA VAL A 440 43.51 28.39 4.44
C VAL A 440 44.25 27.29 5.22
N LYS A 441 45.32 26.68 4.66
CA LYS A 441 45.98 25.51 5.27
C LYS A 441 47.27 25.87 6.01
N GLU A 442 47.35 25.39 7.25
CA GLU A 442 48.45 25.60 8.17
C GLU A 442 49.54 24.53 8.10
N GLU A 443 50.81 24.90 8.27
CA GLU A 443 51.96 23.99 8.13
C GLU A 443 52.01 22.85 9.18
N TRP A 444 51.23 22.97 10.27
CA TRP A 444 51.11 21.93 11.29
C TRP A 444 49.99 20.91 11.00
N MET A 445 49.09 21.20 10.06
CA MET A 445 48.02 20.28 9.64
C MET A 445 48.59 19.18 8.72
N SER A 446 48.32 17.91 9.03
CA SER A 446 48.55 16.80 8.09
C SER A 446 47.42 16.63 7.09
N PHE A 447 46.23 17.09 7.45
CA PHE A 447 45.01 17.04 6.65
C PHE A 447 44.20 18.30 6.96
N LEU A 448 43.62 18.88 5.92
CA LEU A 448 42.51 19.83 5.93
C LEU A 448 41.62 19.41 4.75
N GLY A 449 40.32 19.36 4.97
CA GLY A 449 39.36 18.88 3.98
C GLY A 449 37.92 19.28 4.30
N THR A 450 36.98 18.93 3.42
CA THR A 450 35.58 19.40 3.49
C THR A 450 34.76 18.84 4.65
N GLY A 451 33.70 19.54 5.03
CA GLY A 451 32.52 18.94 5.66
C GLY A 451 31.50 18.60 4.57
N PRO A 452 31.46 17.35 4.06
CA PRO A 452 30.70 17.03 2.86
C PRO A 452 29.19 17.26 3.03
N GLY A 453 28.53 17.68 1.95
CA GLY A 453 27.16 18.18 1.94
C GLY A 453 27.10 19.59 1.37
N ASN A 454 26.57 20.56 2.12
CA ASN A 454 26.30 21.90 1.61
C ASN A 454 27.02 23.02 2.39
N GLY A 455 27.41 24.08 1.68
CA GLY A 455 27.73 25.39 2.25
C GLY A 455 26.51 26.34 2.18
N ILE A 456 26.66 27.53 2.77
CA ILE A 456 25.62 28.56 2.80
C ILE A 456 26.17 29.93 2.40
N GLN A 457 25.32 30.80 1.84
CA GLN A 457 25.56 32.24 1.81
C GLN A 457 24.70 32.92 2.87
N LEU A 458 25.28 33.82 3.67
CA LEU A 458 24.58 34.45 4.79
C LEU A 458 23.53 35.46 4.30
N THR A 459 22.31 35.34 4.81
CA THR A 459 21.16 36.16 4.42
C THR A 459 20.81 37.23 5.45
N GLN A 460 21.29 37.11 6.69
CA GLN A 460 20.98 38.00 7.82
C GLN A 460 22.25 38.62 8.44
N GLY A 461 22.07 39.38 9.52
CA GLY A 461 23.16 39.86 10.36
C GLY A 461 24.12 40.87 9.72
N PRO A 462 25.30 41.08 10.33
CA PRO A 462 26.31 42.02 9.84
C PRO A 462 27.07 41.49 8.61
N ASN A 463 27.19 40.17 8.47
CA ASN A 463 28.04 39.50 7.47
C ASN A 463 27.23 38.94 6.28
N LYS A 464 26.03 39.50 6.05
CA LYS A 464 25.16 39.16 4.90
C LYS A 464 25.93 39.25 3.58
N GLY A 465 25.88 38.17 2.80
CA GLY A 465 26.60 38.03 1.53
C GLY A 465 27.84 37.15 1.62
N ARG A 466 28.41 36.94 2.82
CA ARG A 466 29.53 36.02 3.06
C ARG A 466 29.18 34.60 2.60
N LEU A 467 30.08 33.97 1.87
CA LEU A 467 30.03 32.55 1.53
C LEU A 467 30.68 31.75 2.67
N VAL A 468 30.09 30.64 3.09
CA VAL A 468 30.59 29.80 4.19
C VAL A 468 30.48 28.33 3.82
N MET A 469 31.59 27.59 3.89
CA MET A 469 31.65 26.14 3.70
C MET A 469 32.28 25.46 4.93
N PRO A 470 31.68 24.39 5.48
CA PRO A 470 32.30 23.62 6.55
C PRO A 470 33.55 22.87 6.08
N VAL A 471 34.54 22.74 6.97
CA VAL A 471 35.78 21.98 6.78
C VAL A 471 36.17 21.28 8.11
N TYR A 472 37.10 20.35 8.05
CA TYR A 472 37.78 19.81 9.24
C TYR A 472 39.24 19.47 8.96
N PHE A 473 40.06 19.40 10.01
CA PHE A 473 41.51 19.18 9.89
C PHE A 473 42.05 18.24 10.97
N LEU A 474 43.24 17.68 10.69
CA LEU A 474 44.04 16.96 11.69
C LEU A 474 45.05 17.92 12.34
N ASN A 475 44.97 18.06 13.66
CA ASN A 475 45.82 18.94 14.44
C ASN A 475 47.25 18.39 14.68
N ASP A 476 48.07 19.12 15.45
CA ASP A 476 49.48 18.75 15.66
C ASP A 476 49.62 17.42 16.44
N ALA A 477 48.61 17.03 17.22
CA ALA A 477 48.53 15.75 17.93
C ALA A 477 47.84 14.63 17.11
N GLY A 478 47.36 14.90 15.90
CA GLY A 478 46.61 13.93 15.09
C GLY A 478 45.18 13.69 15.59
N LYS A 479 44.54 14.72 16.13
CA LYS A 479 43.10 14.77 16.49
C LYS A 479 42.33 15.61 15.47
N GLN A 480 41.08 15.23 15.21
CA GLN A 480 40.20 15.92 14.26
C GLN A 480 39.49 17.11 14.92
N ALA A 481 39.45 18.24 14.20
CA ALA A 481 38.78 19.47 14.60
C ALA A 481 38.00 20.09 13.42
N SER A 482 36.73 20.44 13.61
CA SER A 482 35.88 21.15 12.63
C SER A 482 36.26 22.63 12.54
N ALA A 483 35.99 23.28 11.41
CA ALA A 483 36.01 24.74 11.22
C ALA A 483 35.13 25.13 10.01
N VAL A 484 35.22 26.37 9.54
CA VAL A 484 34.71 26.79 8.23
C VAL A 484 35.81 27.43 7.40
N VAL A 485 35.67 27.40 6.08
CA VAL A 485 36.26 28.41 5.19
C VAL A 485 35.18 29.38 4.74
N TYR A 486 35.52 30.65 4.60
CA TYR A 486 34.60 31.71 4.20
C TYR A 486 35.24 32.71 3.23
N SER A 487 34.40 33.41 2.47
CA SER A 487 34.78 34.48 1.55
C SER A 487 33.77 35.64 1.61
N ASP A 488 34.29 36.87 1.62
CA ASP A 488 33.52 38.13 1.61
C ASP A 488 33.57 38.87 0.25
N ASP A 489 34.25 38.30 -0.75
CA ASP A 489 34.55 38.95 -2.04
C ASP A 489 34.08 38.14 -3.26
N HIS A 490 33.03 37.33 -3.09
CA HIS A 490 32.43 36.46 -4.10
C HIS A 490 33.32 35.27 -4.52
N GLY A 491 34.15 34.78 -3.60
CA GLY A 491 34.98 33.58 -3.77
C GLY A 491 36.34 33.84 -4.43
N GLU A 492 36.79 35.09 -4.51
CA GLU A 492 38.09 35.47 -5.07
C GLU A 492 39.24 35.30 -4.05
N THR A 493 38.96 35.46 -2.75
CA THR A 493 39.85 35.07 -1.63
C THR A 493 39.09 34.36 -0.52
N TRP A 494 39.76 33.44 0.17
CA TRP A 494 39.19 32.57 1.21
C TRP A 494 39.99 32.62 2.52
N HIS A 495 39.27 32.51 3.64
CA HIS A 495 39.84 32.54 4.98
C HIS A 495 39.32 31.35 5.80
N ARG A 496 40.17 30.76 6.66
CA ARG A 496 39.74 29.74 7.62
C ARG A 496 39.32 30.39 8.92
N GLY A 497 38.15 30.05 9.44
CA GLY A 497 37.76 30.36 10.81
C GLY A 497 38.54 29.54 11.84
N GLU A 498 38.55 30.00 13.09
CA GLU A 498 38.95 29.18 14.23
C GLU A 498 38.07 27.92 14.30
N SER A 499 38.60 26.84 14.90
CA SER A 499 37.78 25.68 15.24
C SER A 499 36.91 25.96 16.47
N PRO A 500 35.72 25.33 16.61
CA PRO A 500 35.04 25.22 17.90
C PRO A 500 35.82 24.45 18.97
N ASN A 501 37.02 23.91 18.69
CA ASN A 501 37.98 23.45 19.69
C ASN A 501 38.90 24.55 20.24
N GLU A 502 38.97 25.75 19.64
CA GLU A 502 39.80 26.85 20.15
C GLU A 502 39.17 27.52 21.37
N GLY A 503 39.93 27.69 22.46
CA GLY A 503 39.43 28.24 23.73
C GLY A 503 38.32 27.45 24.44
N ARG A 504 37.87 26.32 23.87
CA ARG A 504 36.66 25.56 24.27
C ARG A 504 36.73 25.06 25.70
N ASP A 505 35.66 25.24 26.47
CA ASP A 505 35.51 24.63 27.81
C ASP A 505 35.11 23.16 27.66
N VAL A 506 35.81 22.27 28.37
CA VAL A 506 35.54 20.81 28.41
C VAL A 506 35.17 20.34 29.82
N GLY A 507 34.77 21.28 30.69
CA GLY A 507 34.34 21.07 32.06
C GLY A 507 35.49 21.04 33.07
N ASN A 508 35.14 21.04 34.35
CA ASN A 508 36.07 20.99 35.49
C ASN A 508 37.11 22.14 35.54
N GLY A 509 36.90 23.23 34.78
CA GLY A 509 37.85 24.34 34.67
C GLY A 509 39.04 24.05 33.74
N GLN A 510 38.88 23.11 32.80
CA GLN A 510 39.83 22.85 31.73
C GLN A 510 39.29 23.43 30.41
N THR A 511 40.11 24.27 29.75
CA THR A 511 39.93 24.59 28.32
C THR A 511 40.89 23.77 27.45
N ILE A 512 40.61 23.74 26.15
CA ILE A 512 41.50 23.20 25.11
C ILE A 512 41.64 24.22 23.96
N ASN A 513 42.60 23.97 23.07
CA ASN A 513 42.84 24.75 21.85
C ASN A 513 42.84 23.80 20.64
N GLU A 514 42.54 24.30 19.44
CA GLU A 514 42.36 23.49 18.22
C GLU A 514 43.62 22.68 17.88
N LYS A 515 44.78 23.29 18.09
CA LYS A 515 46.06 22.81 17.57
C LYS A 515 46.68 21.64 18.35
N ASP A 516 46.52 21.62 19.67
CA ASP A 516 47.34 20.78 20.57
C ASP A 516 46.58 19.84 21.50
N PHE A 517 45.24 19.85 21.50
CA PHE A 517 44.46 18.87 22.24
C PHE A 517 44.72 17.44 21.72
N SER A 518 44.80 16.48 22.64
CA SER A 518 45.23 15.10 22.36
C SER A 518 44.25 14.01 22.82
N ASN A 519 43.15 14.38 23.47
CA ASN A 519 42.12 13.44 23.93
C ASN A 519 41.03 13.26 22.86
N SER A 520 40.80 12.01 22.42
CA SER A 520 39.82 11.69 21.39
C SER A 520 38.38 12.07 21.75
N SER A 521 38.02 12.16 23.04
CA SER A 521 36.64 12.53 23.45
C SER A 521 36.28 14.00 23.19
N TYR A 522 37.23 14.81 22.69
CA TYR A 522 37.00 16.21 22.31
C TYR A 522 37.00 16.44 20.80
N GLU A 523 37.26 15.39 20.00
CA GLU A 523 37.23 15.48 18.54
C GLU A 523 35.83 15.83 18.02
N ILE A 524 35.81 16.73 17.06
CA ILE A 524 34.66 17.16 16.24
C ILE A 524 35.15 17.16 14.79
N THR A 525 34.33 16.67 13.88
CA THR A 525 34.82 16.18 12.58
C THR A 525 34.05 16.83 11.42
N GLU A 526 33.50 16.06 10.50
CA GLU A 526 32.56 16.52 9.47
C GLU A 526 31.41 17.32 10.11
N ALA A 527 30.97 18.39 9.44
CA ALA A 527 30.01 19.33 9.99
C ALA A 527 29.13 19.96 8.91
N GLN A 528 27.99 20.53 9.34
CA GLN A 528 27.12 21.39 8.53
C GLN A 528 26.78 22.67 9.31
N VAL A 529 26.48 23.76 8.60
CA VAL A 529 26.34 25.10 9.18
C VAL A 529 24.97 25.67 8.85
N VAL A 530 24.31 26.25 9.85
CA VAL A 530 22.97 26.83 9.74
C VAL A 530 22.96 28.26 10.28
N GLU A 531 22.47 29.20 9.47
CA GLU A 531 22.23 30.60 9.86
C GLU A 531 20.99 30.73 10.76
N MET A 532 21.09 31.50 11.84
CA MET A 532 20.02 31.85 12.78
C MET A 532 19.32 33.17 12.39
N PRO A 533 18.15 33.51 12.97
CA PRO A 533 17.36 34.69 12.57
C PRO A 533 18.09 36.04 12.60
N ASP A 534 19.12 36.19 13.43
CA ASP A 534 19.94 37.40 13.58
C ASP A 534 21.27 37.36 12.80
N GLY A 535 21.60 36.24 12.15
CA GLY A 535 22.87 36.01 11.45
C GLY A 535 23.95 35.30 12.26
N GLN A 536 23.68 34.87 13.49
CA GLN A 536 24.55 33.90 14.18
C GLN A 536 24.62 32.58 13.41
N LEU A 537 25.73 31.85 13.53
CA LEU A 537 25.88 30.52 12.91
C LEU A 537 25.83 29.43 13.98
N LYS A 538 25.10 28.35 13.69
CA LYS A 538 25.15 27.08 14.44
C LYS A 538 25.85 26.03 13.58
N MET A 539 26.90 25.41 14.12
CA MET A 539 27.61 24.31 13.46
C MET A 539 27.23 22.98 14.12
N PHE A 540 26.65 22.07 13.34
CA PHE A 540 26.30 20.71 13.74
C PHE A 540 27.44 19.76 13.36
N MET A 541 27.99 19.00 14.32
CA MET A 541 29.26 18.28 14.15
C MET A 541 29.18 16.79 14.52
N ARG A 542 29.72 15.94 13.64
CA ARG A 542 29.98 14.52 13.89
C ARG A 542 31.07 14.36 14.95
N ASN A 543 30.84 13.50 15.93
CA ASN A 543 31.75 13.21 17.04
C ASN A 543 31.47 11.81 17.64
N PHE A 544 32.13 11.46 18.75
CA PHE A 544 32.06 10.12 19.35
C PHE A 544 30.97 9.92 20.44
N SER A 545 30.06 10.86 20.67
CA SER A 545 28.99 10.70 21.68
C SER A 545 27.81 9.80 21.26
N GLY A 546 27.61 9.58 19.95
CA GLY A 546 26.38 8.99 19.41
C GLY A 546 25.23 9.99 19.23
N TYR A 547 25.52 11.28 19.42
CA TYR A 547 24.61 12.41 19.27
C TYR A 547 25.31 13.59 18.59
N ALA A 548 24.55 14.51 17.98
CA ALA A 548 25.12 15.72 17.40
C ALA A 548 25.81 16.61 18.46
N ARG A 549 26.83 17.37 18.05
CA ARG A 549 27.36 18.49 18.83
C ARG A 549 27.10 19.80 18.13
N ILE A 550 26.77 20.83 18.90
CA ILE A 550 26.40 22.14 18.37
C ILE A 550 27.32 23.23 18.95
N ALA A 551 27.98 23.98 18.07
CA ALA A 551 28.73 25.19 18.41
C ALA A 551 28.00 26.45 17.87
N THR A 552 28.31 27.62 18.43
CA THR A 552 27.71 28.91 18.04
C THR A 552 28.79 29.93 17.70
N SER A 553 28.63 30.67 16.60
CA SER A 553 29.48 31.81 16.20
C SER A 553 28.62 33.07 16.05
N PHE A 554 29.16 34.22 16.49
CA PHE A 554 28.51 35.53 16.44
C PHE A 554 29.04 36.43 15.32
N ASP A 555 30.09 36.00 14.61
CA ASP A 555 30.88 36.78 13.67
C ASP A 555 30.95 36.12 12.28
N GLY A 556 29.94 35.33 11.92
CA GLY A 556 29.87 34.69 10.61
C GLY A 556 30.96 33.63 10.39
N GLY A 557 31.38 32.95 11.46
CA GLY A 557 32.28 31.79 11.42
C GLY A 557 33.77 32.08 11.64
N GLU A 558 34.15 33.30 12.03
CA GLU A 558 35.55 33.65 12.30
C GLU A 558 36.02 33.05 13.63
N THR A 559 35.21 33.21 14.68
CA THR A 559 35.44 32.65 16.02
C THR A 559 34.20 31.92 16.55
N TRP A 560 34.38 31.07 17.56
CA TRP A 560 33.31 30.26 18.15
C TRP A 560 33.20 30.44 19.65
N HIS A 561 31.98 30.38 20.16
CA HIS A 561 31.71 30.40 21.59
C HIS A 561 32.24 29.12 22.27
N SER A 562 32.81 29.25 23.47
CA SER A 562 33.49 28.15 24.16
C SER A 562 32.57 27.04 24.68
N GLU A 563 31.25 27.27 24.73
CA GLU A 563 30.21 26.27 24.99
C GLU A 563 29.90 25.49 23.70
N VAL A 564 30.26 24.19 23.68
CA VAL A 564 29.88 23.24 22.61
C VAL A 564 28.98 22.16 23.20
N VAL A 565 27.68 22.28 22.92
CA VAL A 565 26.60 21.45 23.44
C VAL A 565 26.65 20.04 22.86
N VAL A 566 26.20 19.03 23.62
CA VAL A 566 25.76 17.73 23.07
C VAL A 566 24.25 17.79 23.01
N GLU A 567 23.68 17.59 21.83
CA GLU A 567 22.23 17.64 21.64
C GLU A 567 21.67 16.22 21.74
N GLU A 568 21.23 15.81 22.92
CA GLU A 568 20.86 14.42 23.22
C GLU A 568 19.59 13.95 22.48
N ASP A 569 18.74 14.88 22.03
CA ASP A 569 17.59 14.59 21.14
C ASP A 569 18.01 14.34 19.67
N LEU A 570 19.22 14.78 19.27
CA LEU A 570 19.77 14.54 17.95
C LEU A 570 20.68 13.31 17.93
N VAL A 571 20.07 12.13 17.90
CA VAL A 571 20.76 10.85 17.64
C VAL A 571 21.58 10.94 16.35
N ALA A 572 22.89 10.71 16.45
CA ALA A 572 23.80 10.73 15.31
C ALA A 572 25.04 9.85 15.59
N PRO A 573 25.19 8.69 14.92
CA PRO A 573 26.37 7.83 15.08
C PRO A 573 27.62 8.49 14.46
N TYR A 574 28.74 7.75 14.38
CA TYR A 574 29.94 8.21 13.67
C TYR A 574 29.76 8.13 12.14
N SER A 575 28.88 9.01 11.63
CA SER A 575 28.53 9.28 10.24
C SER A 575 28.34 10.78 10.07
N GLN A 576 28.40 11.27 8.84
CA GLN A 576 27.97 12.63 8.52
C GLN A 576 26.46 12.80 8.83
N MET A 577 26.04 14.04 9.03
CA MET A 577 24.65 14.45 9.25
C MET A 577 24.37 15.69 8.38
N SER A 578 23.13 15.86 7.94
CA SER A 578 22.73 17.08 7.22
C SER A 578 21.88 18.00 8.08
N ALA A 579 22.02 19.32 7.90
CA ALA A 579 21.25 20.33 8.62
C ALA A 579 21.04 21.57 7.74
N ILE A 580 19.79 22.03 7.62
CA ILE A 580 19.42 23.25 6.89
C ILE A 580 18.43 24.10 7.69
N ARG A 581 18.45 25.42 7.52
CA ARG A 581 17.32 26.29 7.90
C ARG A 581 16.23 26.11 6.85
N TYR A 582 15.00 25.89 7.30
CA TYR A 582 13.85 25.72 6.43
C TYR A 582 13.45 27.06 5.80
N ASN A 583 13.20 27.08 4.49
CA ASN A 583 12.75 28.26 3.74
C ASN A 583 11.24 28.55 3.95
N GLY A 584 10.82 28.66 5.21
CA GLY A 584 9.44 28.89 5.58
C GLY A 584 9.24 28.92 7.09
N GLN A 585 8.03 28.57 7.53
CA GLN A 585 7.72 28.39 8.94
C GLN A 585 7.00 27.07 9.19
N ILE A 586 7.29 26.45 10.32
CA ILE A 586 6.57 25.30 10.85
C ILE A 586 5.94 25.76 12.18
N ASP A 587 4.63 25.55 12.31
CA ASP A 587 3.81 26.02 13.43
C ASP A 587 3.93 27.53 13.74
N GLY A 588 4.26 28.35 12.73
CA GLY A 588 4.45 29.80 12.86
C GLY A 588 5.82 30.22 13.43
N LYS A 589 6.76 29.29 13.59
CA LYS A 589 8.17 29.54 13.93
C LYS A 589 9.08 29.22 12.75
N GLU A 590 10.27 29.81 12.74
CA GLU A 590 11.36 29.31 11.89
C GLU A 590 11.84 27.95 12.41
N ALA A 591 12.42 27.13 11.52
CA ALA A 591 12.82 25.76 11.86
C ALA A 591 14.15 25.36 11.21
N VAL A 592 14.82 24.40 11.84
CA VAL A 592 15.94 23.63 11.28
C VAL A 592 15.43 22.24 10.92
N ILE A 593 15.74 21.78 9.70
CA ILE A 593 15.55 20.39 9.29
C ILE A 593 16.90 19.68 9.44
N PHE A 594 16.90 18.54 10.13
CA PHE A 594 18.10 17.77 10.43
C PHE A 594 17.95 16.31 9.98
N SER A 595 18.98 15.71 9.39
CA SER A 595 18.97 14.34 8.87
C SER A 595 20.15 13.52 9.41
N SER A 596 19.86 12.33 9.94
CA SER A 596 20.87 11.38 10.42
C SER A 596 20.36 9.93 10.42
N ALA A 597 21.26 8.98 10.61
CA ALA A 597 20.89 7.61 11.01
C ALA A 597 20.27 7.61 12.42
N GLY A 598 19.17 6.88 12.60
CA GLY A 598 18.34 6.86 13.81
C GLY A 598 18.86 6.00 14.97
N ASN A 599 20.08 5.46 14.87
CA ASN A 599 20.73 4.68 15.92
C ASN A 599 22.05 5.35 16.32
N SER A 600 22.30 5.55 17.61
CA SER A 600 23.47 6.28 18.14
C SER A 600 24.82 5.58 17.91
N SER A 601 24.83 4.35 17.40
CA SER A 601 26.03 3.54 17.14
C SER A 601 26.14 2.95 15.73
N GLN A 602 25.03 2.87 14.98
CA GLN A 602 24.94 2.17 13.69
C GLN A 602 24.35 3.06 12.60
N ARG A 603 24.87 2.93 11.37
CA ARG A 603 24.39 3.60 10.15
C ARG A 603 23.13 2.92 9.60
N ILE A 604 22.04 3.03 10.36
CA ILE A 604 20.74 2.42 10.07
C ILE A 604 19.57 3.33 10.41
N ASN A 605 18.40 3.04 9.83
CA ASN A 605 17.10 3.65 10.10
C ASN A 605 17.15 5.19 10.01
N GLY A 606 17.35 5.70 8.79
CA GLY A 606 17.49 7.11 8.49
C GLY A 606 16.26 7.93 8.88
N LYS A 607 16.49 9.01 9.63
CA LYS A 607 15.45 9.85 10.22
C LYS A 607 15.68 11.33 9.93
N VAL A 608 14.58 12.03 9.67
CA VAL A 608 14.53 13.50 9.51
C VAL A 608 13.81 14.10 10.72
N ARG A 609 14.34 15.19 11.27
CA ARG A 609 13.82 15.90 12.44
C ARG A 609 13.59 17.38 12.16
N VAL A 610 12.60 17.95 12.84
CA VAL A 610 12.30 19.38 12.84
C VAL A 610 12.62 19.97 14.21
N GLY A 611 13.57 20.90 14.26
CA GLY A 611 13.87 21.72 15.43
C GLY A 611 13.29 23.11 15.24
N LEU A 612 12.21 23.45 15.96
CA LEU A 612 11.65 24.80 15.92
C LEU A 612 12.58 25.75 16.68
N ILE A 613 12.96 26.87 16.06
CA ILE A 613 13.96 27.80 16.63
C ILE A 613 13.31 28.62 17.76
N GLU A 614 13.91 28.60 18.95
CA GLU A 614 13.46 29.34 20.14
C GLU A 614 14.56 30.22 20.75
N GLU A 615 14.16 31.32 21.41
CA GLU A 615 15.06 32.19 22.18
C GLU A 615 15.13 31.74 23.67
N ASP A 616 16.17 31.00 24.04
CA ASP A 616 16.49 30.61 25.42
C ASP A 616 17.39 31.64 26.13
N GLY A 617 16.94 32.90 26.10
CA GLY A 617 17.64 34.02 26.75
C GLY A 617 18.86 34.54 25.98
N THR A 618 19.95 34.83 26.70
CA THR A 618 21.13 35.54 26.16
C THR A 618 22.45 35.04 26.74
N TYR A 619 23.50 35.01 25.93
CA TYR A 619 24.88 34.77 26.33
C TYR A 619 25.48 35.93 27.16
N GLU A 620 26.64 35.74 27.80
CA GLU A 620 27.29 36.77 28.65
C GLU A 620 27.74 38.03 27.88
N ASN A 621 27.95 37.91 26.56
CA ASN A 621 28.24 39.04 25.66
C ASN A 621 26.99 39.90 25.35
N GLY A 622 25.79 39.38 25.63
CA GLY A 622 24.50 40.02 25.35
C GLY A 622 23.77 39.54 24.10
N GLU A 623 24.37 38.62 23.32
CA GLU A 623 23.77 38.05 22.11
C GLU A 623 22.70 36.99 22.44
N THR A 624 21.74 36.80 21.53
CA THR A 624 20.61 35.88 21.69
C THR A 624 21.07 34.42 21.81
N LYS A 625 20.58 33.65 22.79
CA LYS A 625 20.84 32.22 22.86
C LYS A 625 19.72 31.44 22.17
N TYR A 626 19.97 31.00 20.94
CA TYR A 626 19.04 30.12 20.24
C TYR A 626 19.16 28.65 20.68
N ALA A 627 18.00 28.03 20.91
CA ALA A 627 17.78 26.61 21.18
C ALA A 627 16.76 26.03 20.18
N PHE A 628 16.52 24.72 20.24
CA PHE A 628 15.64 23.99 19.31
C PHE A 628 14.62 23.12 20.05
N ASP A 629 13.34 23.29 19.73
CA ASP A 629 12.25 22.38 20.10
C ASP A 629 12.17 21.28 19.03
N TRP A 630 12.83 20.13 19.27
CA TRP A 630 12.93 18.97 18.37
C TRP A 630 11.61 18.18 18.29
N LYS A 631 10.56 18.88 17.88
CA LYS A 631 9.16 18.53 18.05
C LYS A 631 8.65 17.39 17.14
N TYR A 632 9.26 17.22 15.97
CA TYR A 632 8.82 16.26 14.96
C TYR A 632 9.99 15.42 14.45
N GLU A 633 9.75 14.14 14.24
CA GLU A 633 10.69 13.16 13.71
C GLU A 633 9.93 12.18 12.79
N GLN A 634 10.51 11.84 11.63
CA GLN A 634 10.05 10.75 10.77
C GLN A 634 11.18 9.81 10.39
N LEU A 635 10.84 8.53 10.26
CA LEU A 635 11.66 7.53 9.60
C LEU A 635 11.47 7.67 8.08
N VAL A 636 12.56 7.97 7.36
CA VAL A 636 12.55 8.14 5.90
C VAL A 636 13.21 6.97 5.17
N LYS A 637 14.02 6.14 5.85
CA LYS A 637 14.65 4.96 5.27
C LYS A 637 14.91 3.88 6.32
N GLU A 638 14.26 2.73 6.18
CA GLU A 638 14.54 1.52 6.97
C GLU A 638 15.81 0.80 6.48
N GLY A 639 16.47 0.04 7.38
CA GLY A 639 17.70 -0.67 7.05
C GLY A 639 18.91 0.26 6.99
N HIS A 640 19.80 0.12 6.00
CA HIS A 640 21.01 0.94 5.92
C HIS A 640 20.71 2.43 5.68
N TYR A 641 21.47 3.30 6.35
CA TYR A 641 21.47 4.74 6.11
C TYR A 641 22.82 5.38 6.48
N GLY A 642 23.57 5.87 5.49
CA GLY A 642 24.92 6.41 5.67
C GLY A 642 24.99 7.93 5.84
N TYR A 643 25.60 8.61 4.87
CA TYR A 643 25.68 10.08 4.77
C TYR A 643 24.44 10.63 4.05
N SER A 644 24.13 11.93 4.22
CA SER A 644 22.98 12.57 3.57
C SER A 644 23.18 14.06 3.28
N SER A 645 22.40 14.61 2.37
CA SER A 645 22.35 16.05 2.08
C SER A 645 20.91 16.51 1.90
N LEU A 646 20.52 17.51 2.70
CA LEU A 646 19.22 18.18 2.66
C LEU A 646 19.29 19.48 1.86
N THR A 647 18.23 19.79 1.12
CA THR A 647 18.07 21.09 0.43
C THR A 647 16.63 21.57 0.47
N ASN A 648 16.41 22.88 0.45
CA ASN A 648 15.07 23.46 0.31
C ASN A 648 14.69 23.50 -1.18
N LEU A 649 13.44 23.17 -1.50
CA LEU A 649 12.88 23.21 -2.85
C LEU A 649 11.80 24.30 -2.95
N GLU A 650 11.07 24.40 -4.07
CA GLU A 650 9.92 25.29 -4.18
C GLU A 650 8.77 24.86 -3.26
N ASN A 651 7.78 25.75 -3.08
CA ASN A 651 6.50 25.49 -2.41
C ASN A 651 6.57 25.06 -0.92
N GLY A 652 7.77 24.96 -0.34
CA GLY A 652 8.01 24.42 1.00
C GLY A 652 8.35 22.92 1.02
N GLU A 653 8.64 22.33 -0.14
CA GLU A 653 9.18 20.97 -0.22
C GLU A 653 10.66 20.93 0.18
N ILE A 654 11.11 19.76 0.60
CA ILE A 654 12.47 19.48 1.08
C ILE A 654 13.00 18.28 0.31
N GLY A 655 14.15 18.45 -0.33
CA GLY A 655 14.88 17.37 -1.00
C GLY A 655 15.89 16.73 -0.06
N LEU A 656 16.01 15.40 -0.10
CA LEU A 656 16.98 14.63 0.66
C LEU A 656 17.66 13.59 -0.24
N PHE A 657 18.98 13.67 -0.34
CA PHE A 657 19.82 12.75 -1.11
C PHE A 657 20.76 12.00 -0.16
N TYR A 658 20.78 10.65 -0.19
CA TYR A 658 21.39 9.85 0.89
C TYR A 658 22.02 8.51 0.44
N GLU A 659 22.97 8.02 1.25
CA GLU A 659 23.56 6.68 1.09
C GLU A 659 22.56 5.59 1.54
N ALA A 660 21.73 5.12 0.60
CA ALA A 660 20.69 4.11 0.83
C ALA A 660 21.24 2.68 1.01
N THR A 661 22.43 2.44 0.45
CA THR A 661 23.29 1.29 0.75
C THR A 661 24.68 1.80 1.12
N GLY A 662 25.52 0.92 1.67
CA GLY A 662 26.83 1.32 2.21
C GLY A 662 27.77 2.01 1.20
N ASN A 663 27.64 1.72 -0.09
CA ASN A 663 28.41 2.36 -1.16
C ASN A 663 27.90 2.11 -2.61
N THR A 664 26.63 1.72 -2.84
CA THR A 664 26.15 1.38 -4.21
C THR A 664 25.04 2.28 -4.74
N ASN A 665 23.96 2.46 -3.98
CA ASN A 665 22.76 3.19 -4.40
C ASN A 665 22.67 4.46 -3.57
N MET A 666 22.70 5.60 -4.26
CA MET A 666 22.49 6.91 -3.68
C MET A 666 21.10 7.36 -4.10
N ASP A 667 20.18 7.39 -3.15
CA ASP A 667 18.75 7.61 -3.42
C ASP A 667 18.35 9.05 -3.05
N PHE A 668 17.39 9.60 -3.79
CA PHE A 668 16.76 10.88 -3.55
C PHE A 668 15.27 10.71 -3.23
N ILE A 669 14.77 11.50 -2.28
CA ILE A 669 13.34 11.69 -2.02
C ILE A 669 13.00 13.17 -1.86
N LYS A 670 11.74 13.51 -2.13
CA LYS A 670 11.10 14.75 -1.66
C LYS A 670 10.14 14.45 -0.53
N PHE A 671 9.97 15.40 0.39
CA PHE A 671 8.88 15.42 1.36
C PHE A 671 8.53 16.86 1.76
N ASN A 672 7.43 17.04 2.52
CA ASN A 672 7.02 18.34 3.04
C ASN A 672 6.81 18.34 4.58
N PRO A 673 6.60 19.51 5.21
CA PRO A 673 6.41 19.59 6.67
C PRO A 673 5.19 18.84 7.21
N GLU A 674 4.13 18.64 6.43
CA GLU A 674 2.94 17.90 6.93
C GLU A 674 3.20 16.38 6.99
N PHE A 675 4.06 15.83 6.11
CA PHE A 675 4.64 14.49 6.33
C PHE A 675 5.49 14.45 7.61
N LEU A 676 6.33 15.46 7.86
CA LEU A 676 7.13 15.49 9.09
C LEU A 676 6.27 15.52 10.36
N LYS A 677 5.13 16.22 10.33
CA LYS A 677 4.16 16.28 11.44
C LYS A 677 3.24 15.07 11.57
N TRP A 678 3.10 14.25 10.52
CA TRP A 678 2.15 13.14 10.48
C TRP A 678 2.40 12.16 11.63
N LYS A 679 1.39 11.96 12.48
CA LYS A 679 1.44 10.87 13.46
C LYS A 679 1.36 9.54 12.70
N LYS A 680 2.54 8.97 12.36
CA LYS A 680 2.65 7.69 11.66
C LYS A 680 1.76 6.62 12.31
N TYR A 681 1.76 6.55 13.64
CA TYR A 681 1.06 5.52 14.42
C TYR A 681 -0.20 6.03 15.16
N LYS A 682 -1.14 5.12 15.48
CA LYS A 682 -2.36 5.43 16.25
C LYS A 682 -2.14 5.36 17.77
N ASP A 683 -2.58 6.40 18.49
CA ASP A 683 -2.55 6.47 19.96
C ASP A 683 -3.68 5.67 20.65
N ASN A 684 -4.08 4.51 20.11
CA ASN A 684 -5.03 3.62 20.79
C ASN A 684 -4.25 2.67 21.74
N GLU A 685 -4.71 2.57 22.99
CA GLU A 685 -4.17 1.64 24.00
C GLU A 685 -5.08 0.42 24.18
N LYS A 686 -6.40 0.65 24.27
CA LYS A 686 -7.46 -0.37 24.39
C LYS A 686 -8.03 -0.76 23.03
N PRO A 687 -8.54 -2.00 22.87
CA PRO A 687 -9.35 -2.36 21.71
C PRO A 687 -10.61 -1.51 21.62
N ASN A 688 -11.01 -1.13 20.40
CA ASN A 688 -12.34 -0.59 20.13
C ASN A 688 -13.11 -1.53 19.20
N LEU A 689 -14.35 -1.86 19.54
CA LEU A 689 -15.26 -2.63 18.69
C LEU A 689 -15.86 -1.69 17.62
N VAL A 690 -15.70 -2.04 16.35
CA VAL A 690 -16.09 -1.22 15.17
C VAL A 690 -17.45 -1.65 14.63
N SER A 691 -17.68 -2.96 14.52
CA SER A 691 -19.00 -3.56 14.30
C SER A 691 -19.16 -4.82 15.16
N PHE A 692 -20.40 -5.11 15.52
CA PHE A 692 -20.81 -6.34 16.17
C PHE A 692 -22.24 -6.64 15.73
N GLU A 693 -22.40 -7.46 14.69
CA GLU A 693 -23.67 -7.60 13.99
C GLU A 693 -23.89 -9.00 13.41
N VAL A 694 -25.16 -9.34 13.14
CA VAL A 694 -25.53 -10.54 12.38
C VAL A 694 -25.19 -10.30 10.92
N THR A 695 -24.48 -11.21 10.27
CA THR A 695 -24.08 -11.01 8.86
C THR A 695 -25.17 -11.46 7.86
N ASP A 696 -26.03 -12.39 8.26
CA ASP A 696 -27.16 -12.92 7.48
C ASP A 696 -28.38 -11.95 7.41
N ASN A 697 -28.17 -10.62 7.44
CA ASN A 697 -29.22 -9.62 7.60
C ASN A 697 -30.29 -9.56 6.48
N ASP A 698 -29.97 -10.02 5.27
CA ASP A 698 -30.94 -10.09 4.15
C ASP A 698 -31.99 -11.22 4.32
N LYS A 699 -31.80 -12.11 5.30
CA LYS A 699 -32.65 -13.28 5.53
C LYS A 699 -33.87 -12.93 6.39
N SER A 700 -35.02 -12.79 5.75
CA SER A 700 -36.28 -12.37 6.38
C SER A 700 -36.87 -13.36 7.41
N LEU A 701 -36.59 -14.67 7.27
CA LEU A 701 -37.04 -15.74 8.16
C LEU A 701 -35.98 -16.84 8.26
N TYR A 702 -35.80 -17.39 9.46
CA TYR A 702 -34.98 -18.59 9.74
C TYR A 702 -35.88 -19.77 10.07
N LYS A 703 -35.49 -21.00 9.68
CA LYS A 703 -36.09 -22.24 10.19
C LYS A 703 -35.30 -22.77 11.38
N SER A 704 -35.95 -23.55 12.25
CA SER A 704 -35.26 -24.29 13.32
C SER A 704 -34.15 -25.18 12.73
N GLY A 705 -32.95 -25.12 13.31
CA GLY A 705 -31.77 -25.83 12.81
C GLY A 705 -30.95 -25.10 11.73
N ASP A 706 -31.34 -23.89 11.31
CA ASP A 706 -30.47 -23.04 10.49
C ASP A 706 -29.24 -22.54 11.26
N THR A 707 -28.18 -22.20 10.53
CA THR A 707 -27.08 -21.35 11.00
C THR A 707 -27.53 -19.88 11.11
N ILE A 708 -27.03 -19.18 12.13
CA ILE A 708 -26.89 -17.72 12.19
C ILE A 708 -25.39 -17.42 12.41
N LYS A 709 -24.85 -16.47 11.65
CA LYS A 709 -23.50 -15.91 11.90
C LYS A 709 -23.54 -14.53 12.54
N VAL A 710 -22.62 -14.29 13.47
CA VAL A 710 -22.32 -12.99 14.08
C VAL A 710 -20.88 -12.65 13.82
N GLU A 711 -20.61 -11.46 13.29
CA GLU A 711 -19.27 -10.91 13.11
C GLU A 711 -18.97 -9.88 14.20
N ALA A 712 -17.73 -9.92 14.73
CA ALA A 712 -17.14 -8.88 15.54
C ALA A 712 -15.89 -8.32 14.84
N GLN A 713 -15.95 -7.07 14.39
CA GLN A 713 -14.81 -6.35 13.85
C GLN A 713 -14.23 -5.43 14.92
N PHE A 714 -12.98 -5.66 15.33
CA PHE A 714 -12.24 -4.70 16.15
C PHE A 714 -11.51 -3.67 15.28
N ASP A 715 -11.12 -2.54 15.87
CA ASP A 715 -10.31 -1.55 15.16
C ASP A 715 -8.87 -2.04 14.93
N ASP A 716 -8.43 -3.05 15.70
CA ASP A 716 -7.09 -3.67 15.76
C ASP A 716 -7.14 -5.19 15.68
N TYR A 717 -5.95 -5.82 15.55
CA TYR A 717 -5.76 -7.17 16.03
C TYR A 717 -6.03 -7.24 17.54
N VAL A 718 -6.82 -8.23 17.96
CA VAL A 718 -7.00 -8.56 19.38
C VAL A 718 -6.69 -10.02 19.66
N MET A 719 -6.02 -10.28 20.77
CA MET A 719 -5.80 -11.64 21.26
C MET A 719 -7.03 -12.09 22.07
N LEU A 720 -7.75 -13.09 21.56
CA LEU A 720 -8.82 -13.77 22.29
C LEU A 720 -8.23 -14.90 23.17
N MET A 721 -8.64 -14.98 24.44
CA MET A 721 -8.22 -16.05 25.35
C MET A 721 -9.38 -16.59 26.18
N GLY A 722 -9.37 -17.88 26.48
CA GLY A 722 -10.38 -18.56 27.29
C GLY A 722 -11.57 -19.05 26.46
N GLU A 723 -12.78 -18.70 26.87
CA GLU A 723 -14.03 -19.18 26.29
C GLU A 723 -14.33 -18.45 24.97
N LYS A 724 -13.67 -18.83 23.84
CA LYS A 724 -13.80 -18.23 22.49
C LYS A 724 -15.19 -18.45 21.86
N GLN A 725 -16.23 -17.94 22.52
CA GLN A 725 -17.65 -18.05 22.16
C GLN A 725 -18.40 -16.72 22.39
N LEU A 726 -19.55 -16.57 21.72
CA LEU A 726 -20.63 -15.70 22.16
C LEU A 726 -21.70 -16.51 22.87
N VAL A 727 -22.42 -15.91 23.81
CA VAL A 727 -23.54 -16.52 24.54
C VAL A 727 -24.73 -15.57 24.57
N GLY A 728 -25.94 -16.12 24.51
CA GLY A 728 -27.14 -15.30 24.43
C GLY A 728 -28.44 -16.08 24.49
N THR A 729 -29.52 -15.43 24.08
CA THR A 729 -30.85 -16.02 23.97
C THR A 729 -31.57 -15.60 22.69
N ILE A 730 -32.35 -16.51 22.13
CA ILE A 730 -33.42 -16.23 21.16
C ILE A 730 -34.73 -16.57 21.86
N GLY A 731 -35.54 -15.56 22.19
CA GLY A 731 -36.73 -15.72 23.02
C GLY A 731 -36.39 -16.24 24.43
N ASP A 732 -36.94 -17.39 24.82
CA ASP A 732 -36.62 -18.07 26.09
C ASP A 732 -35.50 -19.13 25.98
N LYS A 733 -34.93 -19.33 24.78
CA LYS A 733 -33.93 -20.36 24.50
C LYS A 733 -32.51 -19.79 24.59
N THR A 734 -31.64 -20.43 25.37
CA THR A 734 -30.20 -20.11 25.35
C THR A 734 -29.56 -20.60 24.05
N ILE A 735 -28.69 -19.79 23.46
CA ILE A 735 -27.84 -20.10 22.31
C ILE A 735 -26.39 -19.77 22.66
N ALA A 736 -25.46 -20.51 22.07
CA ALA A 736 -24.03 -20.21 22.03
C ALA A 736 -23.59 -20.16 20.56
N PHE A 737 -22.55 -19.36 20.29
CA PHE A 737 -21.93 -19.25 18.98
C PHE A 737 -20.44 -19.58 19.14
N ASP A 738 -19.96 -20.56 18.39
CA ASP A 738 -18.56 -20.99 18.38
C ASP A 738 -17.76 -20.14 17.38
N LEU A 739 -16.53 -19.74 17.70
CA LEU A 739 -15.65 -19.05 16.76
C LEU A 739 -15.30 -19.99 15.60
N VAL A 740 -15.60 -19.57 14.36
CA VAL A 740 -15.33 -20.34 13.13
C VAL A 740 -14.34 -19.67 12.17
N GLU A 741 -14.11 -18.35 12.31
CA GLU A 741 -13.22 -17.59 11.45
C GLU A 741 -12.52 -16.48 12.25
N GLN A 742 -11.21 -16.30 12.02
CA GLN A 742 -10.36 -15.30 12.67
C GLN A 742 -9.39 -14.74 11.61
N ASN A 743 -9.87 -13.89 10.70
CA ASN A 743 -9.08 -13.28 9.64
C ASN A 743 -9.61 -11.86 9.33
N GLY A 744 -8.93 -10.84 9.86
CA GLY A 744 -9.41 -9.45 9.86
C GLY A 744 -10.56 -9.19 10.84
N SER A 745 -11.61 -10.01 10.79
CA SER A 745 -12.73 -10.04 11.73
C SER A 745 -12.79 -11.38 12.51
N PHE A 746 -13.72 -11.47 13.47
CA PHE A 746 -14.02 -12.69 14.21
C PHE A 746 -15.47 -13.11 13.91
N VAL A 747 -15.66 -14.24 13.22
CA VAL A 747 -17.00 -14.76 12.90
C VAL A 747 -17.34 -15.91 13.84
N PHE A 748 -18.47 -15.79 14.53
CA PHE A 748 -19.00 -16.78 15.44
C PHE A 748 -20.29 -17.39 14.86
N GLU A 749 -20.40 -18.71 14.85
CA GLU A 749 -21.52 -19.44 14.26
C GLU A 749 -22.36 -20.16 15.33
N GLY A 750 -23.68 -20.00 15.27
CA GLY A 750 -24.64 -20.61 16.19
C GLY A 750 -25.85 -21.18 15.47
N THR A 751 -26.50 -22.19 16.06
CA THR A 751 -27.66 -22.87 15.46
C THR A 751 -28.98 -22.39 16.06
N VAL A 752 -29.96 -22.09 15.20
CA VAL A 752 -31.32 -21.70 15.59
C VAL A 752 -32.00 -22.83 16.39
N PRO A 753 -32.42 -22.59 17.64
CA PRO A 753 -33.08 -23.60 18.47
C PRO A 753 -34.51 -23.90 17.99
N GLU A 754 -35.08 -25.03 18.42
CA GLU A 754 -36.48 -25.40 18.14
C GLU A 754 -37.45 -24.32 18.67
N LEU A 755 -38.11 -23.64 17.73
CA LEU A 755 -39.03 -22.52 17.93
C LEU A 755 -40.21 -22.58 16.95
N GLU A 756 -41.32 -21.93 17.31
CA GLU A 756 -42.57 -21.86 16.52
C GLU A 756 -42.53 -20.65 15.57
N ASP A 757 -43.49 -20.53 14.64
CA ASP A 757 -43.65 -19.36 13.77
C ASP A 757 -43.95 -18.07 14.58
N ASN A 758 -42.97 -17.17 14.69
CA ASN A 758 -43.08 -15.87 15.36
C ASN A 758 -41.83 -14.99 15.17
N GLN A 759 -41.92 -13.72 15.57
CA GLN A 759 -40.72 -12.92 15.86
C GLN A 759 -40.24 -13.16 17.32
N TYR A 760 -38.92 -13.18 17.50
CA TYR A 760 -38.27 -13.38 18.80
C TYR A 760 -37.15 -12.36 19.01
N ASP A 761 -37.06 -11.83 20.23
CA ASP A 761 -35.92 -11.02 20.66
C ASP A 761 -34.66 -11.90 20.72
N MET A 762 -33.59 -11.45 20.06
CA MET A 762 -32.26 -12.06 20.05
C MET A 762 -31.29 -11.14 20.79
N ASN A 763 -30.74 -11.64 21.90
CA ASN A 763 -29.87 -10.91 22.83
C ASN A 763 -28.55 -11.71 22.94
N VAL A 764 -27.42 -11.22 22.40
CA VAL A 764 -26.14 -11.96 22.33
C VAL A 764 -24.96 -11.09 22.78
N ALA A 765 -24.02 -11.68 23.53
CA ALA A 765 -22.82 -11.00 24.02
C ALA A 765 -21.60 -11.93 24.01
N PHE A 766 -20.38 -11.37 24.09
CA PHE A 766 -19.16 -12.16 24.33
C PHE A 766 -19.24 -12.97 25.63
N ALA A 767 -18.77 -14.22 25.64
CA ALA A 767 -18.79 -15.07 26.81
C ALA A 767 -18.06 -14.44 28.01
N ASN A 768 -18.51 -14.72 29.24
CA ASN A 768 -17.95 -14.11 30.44
C ASN A 768 -16.48 -14.49 30.69
N GLN A 769 -16.04 -15.68 30.23
CA GLN A 769 -14.66 -16.15 30.36
C GLN A 769 -13.82 -15.94 29.09
N LEU A 770 -14.30 -15.11 28.16
CA LEU A 770 -13.53 -14.63 27.00
C LEU A 770 -12.74 -13.38 27.37
N ASP A 771 -11.46 -13.50 27.64
CA ASP A 771 -10.59 -12.33 27.74
C ASP A 771 -10.22 -11.84 26.33
N ILE A 772 -10.22 -10.53 26.12
CA ILE A 772 -9.91 -9.88 24.84
C ILE A 772 -8.88 -8.78 25.12
N TYR A 773 -7.71 -8.85 24.48
CA TYR A 773 -6.60 -7.93 24.71
C TYR A 773 -6.15 -7.25 23.41
N SER A 774 -5.79 -5.96 23.47
CA SER A 774 -5.06 -5.31 22.37
C SER A 774 -3.65 -5.87 22.22
N VAL A 775 -2.93 -5.53 21.14
CA VAL A 775 -1.49 -5.81 21.01
C VAL A 775 -0.67 -5.28 22.21
N LYS A 776 -1.11 -4.18 22.83
CA LYS A 776 -0.50 -3.61 24.07
C LYS A 776 -0.94 -4.32 25.36
N GLY A 777 -1.80 -5.33 25.28
CA GLY A 777 -2.20 -6.17 26.42
C GLY A 777 -3.32 -5.61 27.31
N GLU A 778 -3.87 -4.45 26.95
CA GLU A 778 -5.00 -3.82 27.62
C GLU A 778 -6.31 -4.56 27.30
N SER A 779 -7.16 -4.76 28.31
CA SER A 779 -8.42 -5.48 28.13
C SER A 779 -9.50 -4.63 27.48
N PHE A 780 -10.27 -5.24 26.58
CA PHE A 780 -11.55 -4.69 26.12
C PHE A 780 -12.56 -4.62 27.28
N GLU A 781 -13.20 -3.47 27.45
CA GLU A 781 -14.29 -3.31 28.42
C GLU A 781 -15.62 -3.65 27.76
N LYS A 782 -16.18 -4.81 28.11
CA LYS A 782 -17.49 -5.28 27.64
C LYS A 782 -18.62 -4.44 28.24
N ASP A 783 -18.96 -3.32 27.63
CA ASP A 783 -20.15 -2.54 27.98
C ASP A 783 -21.42 -3.06 27.29
N SER A 784 -22.57 -2.80 27.91
CA SER A 784 -23.88 -3.29 27.45
C SER A 784 -24.60 -2.33 26.50
N GLU A 785 -23.86 -1.52 25.75
CA GLU A 785 -24.41 -0.69 24.66
C GLU A 785 -23.66 -0.91 23.33
N SER A 786 -22.39 -1.37 23.37
CA SER A 786 -21.59 -1.70 22.19
C SER A 786 -21.25 -3.19 22.05
N SER A 787 -21.15 -3.95 23.15
CA SER A 787 -20.76 -5.37 23.13
C SER A 787 -21.92 -6.36 23.29
N THR A 788 -23.15 -5.89 23.01
CA THR A 788 -24.36 -6.72 22.90
C THR A 788 -25.04 -6.51 21.54
N ILE A 789 -25.57 -7.59 20.97
CA ILE A 789 -26.53 -7.55 19.87
C ILE A 789 -27.91 -7.76 20.47
N ASP A 790 -28.73 -6.71 20.47
CA ASP A 790 -30.11 -6.71 20.94
C ASP A 790 -31.03 -6.39 19.76
N THR A 791 -31.48 -7.44 19.06
CA THR A 791 -32.24 -7.37 17.80
C THR A 791 -33.47 -8.28 17.82
N THR A 792 -34.25 -8.31 16.73
CA THR A 792 -35.37 -9.25 16.55
C THR A 792 -35.17 -10.08 15.29
N ILE A 793 -35.26 -11.40 15.40
CA ILE A 793 -35.27 -12.30 14.25
C ILE A 793 -36.66 -12.90 14.04
N GLY A 794 -37.03 -13.16 12.78
CA GLY A 794 -38.21 -13.93 12.44
C GLY A 794 -37.88 -15.42 12.34
N ILE A 795 -38.61 -16.26 13.08
CA ILE A 795 -38.62 -17.71 12.88
C ILE A 795 -39.84 -18.06 12.05
N GLY A 796 -39.64 -18.84 10.99
CA GLY A 796 -40.69 -19.27 10.08
C GLY A 796 -40.68 -20.78 9.84
N VAL A 797 -41.82 -21.28 9.36
CA VAL A 797 -42.04 -22.71 9.09
C VAL A 797 -41.90 -22.97 7.60
N SER A 798 -41.05 -23.93 7.22
CA SER A 798 -40.95 -24.41 5.83
C SER A 798 -41.98 -25.51 5.54
N PRO A 799 -42.47 -25.64 4.30
CA PRO A 799 -43.24 -26.80 3.88
C PRO A 799 -42.38 -28.08 3.93
N ASN A 800 -43.03 -29.23 4.05
CA ASN A 800 -42.48 -30.57 3.88
C ASN A 800 -43.17 -31.37 2.75
N SER A 801 -44.19 -30.79 2.12
CA SER A 801 -44.76 -31.22 0.84
C SER A 801 -45.54 -30.08 0.19
N VAL A 802 -45.72 -30.18 -1.13
CA VAL A 802 -46.68 -29.43 -1.94
C VAL A 802 -47.49 -30.45 -2.75
N GLU A 803 -48.78 -30.21 -2.93
CA GLU A 803 -49.69 -31.00 -3.78
C GLU A 803 -50.49 -30.05 -4.68
N ILE A 804 -50.74 -30.42 -5.93
CA ILE A 804 -51.65 -29.71 -6.84
C ILE A 804 -53.06 -30.23 -6.60
N ASP A 805 -53.99 -29.35 -6.19
CA ASP A 805 -55.35 -29.72 -5.77
C ASP A 805 -56.23 -30.24 -6.92
N GLN A 806 -55.82 -30.02 -8.17
CA GLN A 806 -56.52 -30.46 -9.39
C GLN A 806 -56.11 -31.87 -9.84
N SER A 807 -57.06 -32.59 -10.46
CA SER A 807 -56.77 -33.77 -11.29
C SER A 807 -56.44 -33.34 -12.73
N ASN A 808 -55.66 -34.16 -13.45
CA ASN A 808 -55.26 -33.95 -14.86
C ASN A 808 -56.31 -33.20 -15.69
N VAL A 809 -55.89 -32.10 -16.32
CA VAL A 809 -56.77 -31.16 -17.00
C VAL A 809 -56.83 -31.46 -18.50
N ASN A 810 -58.03 -31.35 -19.08
CA ASN A 810 -58.20 -31.24 -20.52
C ASN A 810 -58.63 -29.80 -20.86
N LEU A 811 -57.92 -29.17 -21.79
CA LEU A 811 -58.25 -27.88 -22.39
C LEU A 811 -58.49 -28.07 -23.89
N VAL A 812 -59.17 -27.13 -24.53
CA VAL A 812 -59.19 -27.00 -26.01
C VAL A 812 -58.10 -26.01 -26.41
N GLU A 813 -57.57 -26.12 -27.63
CA GLU A 813 -56.69 -25.09 -28.22
C GLU A 813 -57.38 -23.70 -28.32
N GLY A 814 -56.62 -22.67 -28.71
CA GLY A 814 -57.14 -21.29 -28.78
C GLY A 814 -57.16 -20.56 -27.42
N GLY A 815 -56.03 -20.63 -26.69
CA GLY A 815 -55.72 -19.72 -25.57
C GLY A 815 -56.62 -19.87 -24.34
N LYS A 816 -57.17 -21.07 -24.07
CA LYS A 816 -58.01 -21.30 -22.89
C LYS A 816 -57.13 -21.38 -21.64
N THR A 817 -57.55 -20.71 -20.57
CA THR A 817 -56.80 -20.64 -19.32
C THR A 817 -57.47 -21.42 -18.19
N ILE A 818 -56.67 -21.91 -17.25
CA ILE A 818 -57.12 -22.50 -15.99
C ILE A 818 -56.17 -22.12 -14.85
N GLN A 819 -56.72 -21.74 -13.70
CA GLN A 819 -55.98 -21.55 -12.47
C GLN A 819 -55.71 -22.92 -11.83
N LEU A 820 -54.45 -23.30 -11.65
CA LEU A 820 -54.08 -24.36 -10.72
C LEU A 820 -54.08 -23.83 -9.28
N SER A 821 -54.18 -24.73 -8.30
CA SER A 821 -54.18 -24.40 -6.88
C SER A 821 -53.35 -25.42 -6.14
N THR A 822 -52.61 -24.98 -5.14
CA THR A 822 -51.67 -25.84 -4.41
C THR A 822 -51.92 -25.77 -2.92
N SER A 823 -51.97 -26.94 -2.31
CA SER A 823 -51.89 -27.08 -0.87
C SER A 823 -50.45 -27.42 -0.44
N VAL A 824 -50.02 -26.88 0.69
CA VAL A 824 -48.73 -27.19 1.32
C VAL A 824 -48.96 -27.73 2.73
N ASN A 825 -48.04 -28.58 3.18
CA ASN A 825 -48.05 -29.11 4.54
C ASN A 825 -46.75 -28.71 5.28
N PRO A 826 -46.82 -28.15 6.49
CA PRO A 826 -48.03 -27.73 7.18
C PRO A 826 -48.64 -26.48 6.50
N ILE A 827 -49.94 -26.25 6.72
CA ILE A 827 -50.71 -25.22 6.00
C ILE A 827 -50.39 -23.78 6.47
N ASP A 828 -49.62 -23.65 7.53
CA ASP A 828 -49.08 -22.43 8.13
C ASP A 828 -47.57 -22.23 7.80
N ALA A 829 -47.07 -22.88 6.74
CA ALA A 829 -45.72 -22.64 6.24
C ALA A 829 -45.53 -21.19 5.75
N THR A 830 -44.77 -20.41 6.51
CA THR A 830 -44.45 -18.99 6.25
C THR A 830 -43.20 -18.77 5.40
N ILE A 831 -42.31 -19.76 5.31
CA ILE A 831 -41.17 -19.77 4.39
C ILE A 831 -41.62 -20.52 3.13
N LEU A 832 -42.24 -19.81 2.19
CA LEU A 832 -42.83 -20.38 0.98
C LEU A 832 -42.51 -19.55 -0.28
N ASP A 833 -41.79 -20.19 -1.21
CA ASP A 833 -41.60 -19.80 -2.60
C ASP A 833 -42.16 -20.92 -3.50
N LEU A 834 -42.94 -20.57 -4.53
CA LEU A 834 -43.59 -21.51 -5.45
C LEU A 834 -43.14 -21.23 -6.89
N GLN A 835 -42.40 -22.17 -7.45
CA GLN A 835 -41.84 -22.08 -8.80
C GLN A 835 -42.59 -23.03 -9.75
N TRP A 836 -43.21 -22.49 -10.79
CA TRP A 836 -43.98 -23.24 -11.79
C TRP A 836 -43.20 -23.43 -13.09
N GLU A 837 -43.28 -24.63 -13.67
CA GLU A 837 -42.71 -24.92 -15.00
C GLU A 837 -43.64 -25.80 -15.86
N SER A 838 -43.50 -25.68 -17.18
CA SER A 838 -44.13 -26.57 -18.17
C SER A 838 -43.06 -27.37 -18.91
N THR A 839 -43.25 -28.69 -18.98
CA THR A 839 -42.35 -29.56 -19.75
C THR A 839 -42.52 -29.43 -21.26
N ASN A 840 -43.57 -28.72 -21.73
CA ASN A 840 -43.82 -28.48 -23.15
C ASN A 840 -44.63 -27.19 -23.38
N THR A 841 -43.94 -26.05 -23.43
CA THR A 841 -44.52 -24.73 -23.70
C THR A 841 -45.20 -24.60 -25.05
N ASP A 842 -44.86 -25.44 -26.03
CA ASP A 842 -45.53 -25.46 -27.34
C ASP A 842 -46.94 -26.05 -27.26
N VAL A 843 -47.27 -26.79 -26.18
CA VAL A 843 -48.62 -27.33 -25.91
C VAL A 843 -49.34 -26.49 -24.86
N ALA A 844 -48.71 -26.20 -23.73
CA ALA A 844 -49.29 -25.35 -22.69
C ALA A 844 -48.20 -24.59 -21.92
N THR A 845 -48.43 -23.30 -21.64
CA THR A 845 -47.58 -22.48 -20.77
C THR A 845 -48.19 -22.36 -19.38
N VAL A 846 -47.38 -22.01 -18.38
CA VAL A 846 -47.81 -21.64 -17.02
C VAL A 846 -47.07 -20.37 -16.59
N ASP A 847 -47.69 -19.53 -15.76
CA ASP A 847 -47.08 -18.33 -15.18
C ASP A 847 -46.77 -18.48 -13.67
N GLU A 848 -46.27 -17.40 -13.05
CA GLU A 848 -45.86 -17.39 -11.64
C GLU A 848 -47.03 -17.59 -10.65
N ASP A 849 -48.25 -17.23 -11.03
CA ASP A 849 -49.48 -17.47 -10.25
C ASP A 849 -50.08 -18.88 -10.47
N GLY A 850 -49.48 -19.71 -11.34
CA GLY A 850 -49.97 -21.05 -11.64
C GLY A 850 -51.14 -21.10 -12.64
N ILE A 851 -51.33 -20.05 -13.44
CA ILE A 851 -52.34 -20.01 -14.51
C ILE A 851 -51.77 -20.71 -15.75
N VAL A 852 -52.38 -21.84 -16.11
CA VAL A 852 -52.01 -22.61 -17.31
C VAL A 852 -52.81 -22.12 -18.51
N THR A 853 -52.15 -21.93 -19.66
CA THR A 853 -52.75 -21.50 -20.93
C THR A 853 -52.54 -22.54 -22.02
N SER A 854 -53.58 -22.93 -22.77
CA SER A 854 -53.45 -23.83 -23.92
C SER A 854 -52.87 -23.14 -25.16
N VAL A 855 -52.00 -23.85 -25.89
CA VAL A 855 -51.30 -23.34 -27.09
C VAL A 855 -51.63 -24.21 -28.30
N ASN A 856 -51.07 -25.42 -28.41
CA ASN A 856 -51.34 -26.38 -29.50
C ASN A 856 -51.79 -27.75 -28.95
N PRO A 857 -52.48 -28.59 -29.74
CA PRO A 857 -52.94 -29.91 -29.32
C PRO A 857 -51.79 -30.87 -28.96
N GLY A 858 -51.93 -31.59 -27.84
CA GLY A 858 -50.92 -32.50 -27.32
C GLY A 858 -51.01 -32.70 -25.82
N THR A 859 -49.89 -33.04 -25.19
CA THR A 859 -49.77 -33.16 -23.73
C THR A 859 -48.54 -32.42 -23.20
N ALA A 860 -48.72 -31.64 -22.15
CA ALA A 860 -47.66 -31.07 -21.32
C ALA A 860 -47.80 -31.58 -19.88
N THR A 861 -46.69 -31.62 -19.14
CA THR A 861 -46.74 -31.70 -17.67
C THR A 861 -46.51 -30.30 -17.13
N ILE A 862 -47.37 -29.87 -16.21
CA ILE A 862 -47.15 -28.67 -15.42
C ILE A 862 -46.66 -29.13 -14.05
N LYS A 863 -45.55 -28.57 -13.59
CA LYS A 863 -44.89 -28.91 -12.33
C LYS A 863 -44.82 -27.70 -11.43
N VAL A 864 -45.14 -27.88 -10.15
CA VAL A 864 -44.84 -26.91 -9.10
C VAL A 864 -43.65 -27.39 -8.28
N THR A 865 -42.83 -26.45 -7.81
CA THR A 865 -41.69 -26.70 -6.92
C THR A 865 -41.73 -25.71 -5.76
N ALA A 866 -41.93 -26.20 -4.53
CA ALA A 866 -41.89 -25.39 -3.32
C ALA A 866 -40.47 -25.35 -2.73
N ASN A 867 -39.93 -24.14 -2.53
CA ASN A 867 -38.60 -23.84 -1.99
C ASN A 867 -37.43 -24.58 -2.67
N GLY A 868 -37.60 -25.02 -3.92
CA GLY A 868 -36.61 -25.86 -4.63
C GLY A 868 -36.52 -27.33 -4.18
N GLU A 869 -37.20 -27.73 -3.09
CA GLU A 869 -37.07 -29.07 -2.47
C GLU A 869 -38.26 -30.00 -2.77
N PHE A 870 -39.49 -29.50 -2.70
CA PHE A 870 -40.71 -30.32 -2.80
C PHE A 870 -41.42 -30.08 -4.13
N THR A 871 -41.88 -31.15 -4.79
CA THR A 871 -42.43 -31.05 -6.16
C THR A 871 -43.68 -31.89 -6.33
N ASP A 872 -44.65 -31.38 -7.11
CA ASP A 872 -45.77 -32.16 -7.64
C ASP A 872 -46.04 -31.84 -9.12
N GLU A 873 -46.66 -32.78 -9.84
CA GLU A 873 -46.80 -32.78 -11.29
C GLU A 873 -48.22 -33.15 -11.76
N ILE A 874 -48.82 -32.31 -12.60
CA ILE A 874 -50.13 -32.54 -13.23
C ILE A 874 -49.99 -32.63 -14.75
N THR A 875 -50.69 -33.59 -15.39
CA THR A 875 -50.75 -33.65 -16.86
C THR A 875 -51.85 -32.74 -17.38
N VAL A 876 -51.51 -31.88 -18.33
CA VAL A 876 -52.44 -31.04 -19.09
C VAL A 876 -52.49 -31.55 -20.53
N THR A 877 -53.68 -31.95 -20.96
CA THR A 877 -53.95 -32.36 -22.35
C THR A 877 -54.63 -31.19 -23.06
N VAL A 878 -54.15 -30.84 -24.25
CA VAL A 878 -54.83 -29.90 -25.14
C VAL A 878 -55.43 -30.69 -26.29
N GLU A 879 -56.74 -30.61 -26.46
CA GLU A 879 -57.49 -31.22 -27.56
C GLU A 879 -57.69 -30.18 -28.68
N ALA A 880 -57.77 -30.66 -29.92
CA ALA A 880 -58.02 -29.81 -31.09
C ALA A 880 -59.49 -29.37 -31.13
N LEU A 881 -59.76 -28.21 -31.72
CA LEU A 881 -61.08 -27.60 -31.83
C LEU A 881 -61.96 -28.39 -32.82
N ASP A 882 -63.16 -28.82 -32.38
CA ASP A 882 -64.02 -29.67 -33.20
C ASP A 882 -64.78 -28.88 -34.28
N VAL A 883 -64.14 -28.76 -35.45
CA VAL A 883 -64.73 -28.19 -36.67
C VAL A 883 -65.63 -29.17 -37.45
N THR A 884 -65.85 -30.41 -36.98
CA THR A 884 -66.57 -31.46 -37.76
C THR A 884 -67.98 -31.04 -38.17
N ALA A 885 -68.66 -30.24 -37.35
CA ALA A 885 -69.97 -29.69 -37.68
C ALA A 885 -69.91 -28.74 -38.89
N LEU A 886 -68.88 -27.88 -38.95
CA LEU A 886 -68.63 -26.94 -40.03
C LEU A 886 -68.24 -27.66 -41.33
N GLU A 887 -67.33 -28.64 -41.26
CA GLU A 887 -66.97 -29.47 -42.42
C GLU A 887 -68.18 -30.24 -43.00
N THR A 888 -69.06 -30.74 -42.12
CA THR A 888 -70.27 -31.48 -42.52
C THR A 888 -71.26 -30.59 -43.27
N ILE A 889 -71.45 -29.34 -42.82
CA ILE A 889 -72.37 -28.40 -43.48
C ILE A 889 -71.75 -27.80 -44.76
N ILE A 890 -70.44 -27.55 -44.81
CA ILE A 890 -69.70 -27.25 -46.05
C ILE A 890 -69.91 -28.37 -47.07
N THR A 891 -69.70 -29.62 -46.68
CA THR A 891 -69.92 -30.78 -47.56
C THR A 891 -71.38 -30.85 -48.05
N THR A 892 -72.34 -30.48 -47.21
CA THR A 892 -73.77 -30.46 -47.57
C THR A 892 -74.07 -29.35 -48.59
N ALA A 893 -73.58 -28.14 -48.35
CA ALA A 893 -73.71 -26.98 -49.23
C ALA A 893 -73.07 -27.21 -50.61
N GLU A 894 -71.87 -27.78 -50.67
CA GLU A 894 -71.15 -28.07 -51.92
C GLU A 894 -71.85 -29.08 -52.84
N ASN A 895 -72.70 -29.95 -52.28
CA ASN A 895 -73.46 -30.91 -53.08
C ASN A 895 -74.73 -30.30 -53.71
N ILE A 896 -75.09 -29.06 -53.37
CA ILE A 896 -76.18 -28.33 -54.01
C ILE A 896 -75.67 -27.75 -55.34
N SER A 897 -76.39 -28.00 -56.43
CA SER A 897 -76.00 -27.58 -57.77
C SER A 897 -77.15 -26.88 -58.48
N ASN A 898 -76.84 -25.78 -59.18
CA ASN A 898 -77.78 -25.07 -60.05
C ASN A 898 -77.59 -25.40 -61.55
N ALA A 899 -76.96 -26.54 -61.87
CA ALA A 899 -76.59 -26.90 -63.25
C ALA A 899 -77.79 -27.21 -64.18
N ASP A 900 -78.98 -27.40 -63.61
CA ASP A 900 -80.26 -27.55 -64.31
C ASP A 900 -81.18 -26.32 -64.18
N GLY A 901 -80.74 -25.28 -63.47
CA GLY A 901 -81.53 -24.07 -63.22
C GLY A 901 -82.55 -24.19 -62.09
N SER A 902 -82.42 -25.16 -61.18
CA SER A 902 -83.33 -25.34 -60.03
C SER A 902 -83.48 -24.11 -59.12
N TYR A 903 -82.48 -23.22 -59.04
CA TYR A 903 -82.43 -22.09 -58.11
C TYR A 903 -82.17 -20.74 -58.80
N THR A 904 -82.52 -19.63 -58.14
CA THR A 904 -82.14 -18.29 -58.61
C THR A 904 -80.62 -18.09 -58.56
N GLU A 905 -80.04 -17.45 -59.57
CA GLU A 905 -78.59 -17.21 -59.65
C GLU A 905 -78.09 -16.40 -58.45
N GLU A 906 -78.87 -15.44 -57.96
CA GLU A 906 -78.50 -14.59 -56.82
C GLU A 906 -78.43 -15.38 -55.49
N SER A 907 -79.43 -16.22 -55.19
CA SER A 907 -79.38 -17.08 -53.99
C SER A 907 -78.29 -18.15 -54.08
N PHE A 908 -78.05 -18.70 -55.28
CA PHE A 908 -76.97 -19.66 -55.47
C PHE A 908 -75.58 -19.03 -55.35
N GLN A 909 -75.36 -17.81 -55.86
CA GLN A 909 -74.10 -17.09 -55.67
C GLN A 909 -73.85 -16.72 -54.20
N ALA A 910 -74.90 -16.32 -53.46
CA ALA A 910 -74.79 -16.10 -52.01
C ALA A 910 -74.34 -17.37 -51.27
N LEU A 911 -74.89 -18.53 -51.62
CA LEU A 911 -74.41 -19.83 -51.10
C LEU A 911 -72.96 -20.11 -51.48
N GLN A 912 -72.54 -19.88 -52.73
CA GLN A 912 -71.14 -20.08 -53.13
C GLN A 912 -70.17 -19.16 -52.36
N THR A 913 -70.58 -17.93 -52.03
CA THR A 913 -69.81 -17.04 -51.14
C THR A 913 -69.72 -17.59 -49.72
N ALA A 914 -70.85 -17.98 -49.11
CA ALA A 914 -70.86 -18.55 -47.76
C ALA A 914 -70.06 -19.86 -47.65
N ILE A 915 -70.03 -20.69 -48.69
CA ILE A 915 -69.15 -21.88 -48.76
C ILE A 915 -67.67 -21.48 -48.74
N ALA A 916 -67.28 -20.42 -49.44
CA ALA A 916 -65.90 -19.95 -49.47
C ALA A 916 -65.49 -19.38 -48.09
N ASP A 917 -66.32 -18.55 -47.49
CA ASP A 917 -66.07 -17.96 -46.17
C ASP A 917 -65.99 -19.04 -45.09
N ALA A 918 -66.92 -20.00 -45.08
CA ALA A 918 -66.91 -21.13 -44.15
C ALA A 918 -65.67 -22.03 -44.31
N LYS A 919 -65.18 -22.24 -45.54
CA LYS A 919 -63.94 -22.98 -45.79
C LYS A 919 -62.70 -22.24 -45.30
N SER A 920 -62.61 -20.94 -45.54
CA SER A 920 -61.52 -20.13 -44.98
C SER A 920 -61.58 -20.10 -43.44
N ALA A 921 -62.78 -20.09 -42.86
CA ALA A 921 -62.94 -20.21 -41.42
C ALA A 921 -62.36 -21.53 -40.88
N VAL A 922 -62.63 -22.70 -41.51
CA VAL A 922 -62.02 -23.99 -41.10
C VAL A 922 -60.48 -23.95 -41.00
N GLU A 923 -59.80 -23.10 -41.79
CA GLU A 923 -58.34 -22.93 -41.74
C GLU A 923 -57.84 -21.91 -40.68
N SER A 924 -58.73 -21.16 -40.02
CA SER A 924 -58.35 -20.01 -39.16
C SER A 924 -59.29 -19.74 -37.97
N ILE A 925 -59.95 -20.76 -37.41
CA ILE A 925 -60.97 -20.60 -36.37
C ILE A 925 -60.44 -20.99 -34.98
N GLU A 926 -60.61 -20.11 -34.00
CA GLU A 926 -59.92 -20.21 -32.69
C GLU A 926 -60.87 -20.47 -31.51
N THR A 927 -62.20 -20.47 -31.73
CA THR A 927 -63.19 -20.75 -30.66
C THR A 927 -64.41 -21.57 -31.12
N GLU A 928 -65.03 -22.29 -30.18
CA GLU A 928 -66.30 -23.01 -30.39
C GLU A 928 -67.47 -22.07 -30.76
N GLU A 929 -67.44 -20.83 -30.28
CA GLU A 929 -68.44 -19.81 -30.61
C GLU A 929 -68.32 -19.40 -32.08
N ASP A 930 -67.10 -19.19 -32.58
CA ASP A 930 -66.84 -18.94 -33.99
C ASP A 930 -67.26 -20.12 -34.87
N VAL A 931 -66.94 -21.37 -34.46
CA VAL A 931 -67.40 -22.58 -35.18
C VAL A 931 -68.93 -22.61 -35.26
N THR A 932 -69.60 -22.29 -34.16
CA THR A 932 -71.07 -22.21 -34.10
C THR A 932 -71.62 -21.11 -35.02
N ASN A 933 -70.98 -19.94 -35.04
CA ASN A 933 -71.36 -18.80 -35.88
C ASN A 933 -71.16 -19.11 -37.38
N ALA A 934 -70.04 -19.74 -37.75
CA ALA A 934 -69.75 -20.15 -39.13
C ALA A 934 -70.73 -21.24 -39.62
N VAL A 935 -71.08 -22.21 -38.76
CA VAL A 935 -72.13 -23.21 -39.05
C VAL A 935 -73.48 -22.53 -39.27
N ALA A 936 -73.86 -21.58 -38.39
CA ALA A 936 -75.13 -20.87 -38.49
C ALA A 936 -75.21 -19.98 -39.75
N ALA A 937 -74.12 -19.29 -40.10
CA ALA A 937 -74.04 -18.45 -41.30
C ALA A 937 -74.20 -19.29 -42.58
N LEU A 938 -73.51 -20.43 -42.68
CA LEU A 938 -73.64 -21.31 -43.85
C LEU A 938 -75.00 -22.03 -43.89
N GLN A 939 -75.59 -22.42 -42.75
CA GLN A 939 -76.97 -22.94 -42.73
C GLN A 939 -77.97 -21.90 -43.23
N GLY A 940 -77.82 -20.64 -42.81
CA GLY A 940 -78.66 -19.55 -43.31
C GLY A 940 -78.55 -19.33 -44.82
N ALA A 941 -77.37 -19.55 -45.41
CA ALA A 941 -77.17 -19.49 -46.85
C ALA A 941 -77.75 -20.70 -47.61
N ILE A 942 -77.75 -21.91 -47.01
CA ILE A 942 -78.45 -23.09 -47.56
C ILE A 942 -79.98 -22.86 -47.52
N ASP A 943 -80.49 -22.40 -46.37
CA ASP A 943 -81.92 -22.19 -46.13
C ASP A 943 -82.48 -21.01 -46.96
N GLY A 944 -81.61 -20.11 -47.44
CA GLY A 944 -81.94 -18.95 -48.28
C GLY A 944 -82.01 -19.20 -49.79
N LEU A 945 -81.92 -20.46 -50.24
CA LEU A 945 -82.06 -20.82 -51.66
C LEU A 945 -83.51 -20.69 -52.16
N GLU A 946 -83.70 -20.03 -53.31
CA GLU A 946 -85.03 -19.83 -53.93
C GLU A 946 -85.21 -20.66 -55.21
N GLU A 947 -86.29 -21.45 -55.30
CA GLU A 947 -86.59 -22.29 -56.47
C GLU A 947 -87.05 -21.49 -57.71
N ALA A 948 -86.60 -21.88 -58.91
CA ALA A 948 -87.05 -21.33 -60.17
C ALA A 948 -88.35 -22.00 -60.69
N SER A 949 -89.27 -21.24 -61.30
CA SER A 949 -90.60 -21.73 -61.70
C SER A 949 -90.82 -21.90 -63.20
N GLU A 950 -91.44 -23.01 -63.60
CA GLU A 950 -91.80 -23.29 -65.01
C GLU A 950 -93.03 -22.49 -65.49
N GLN A 951 -92.89 -21.72 -66.57
CA GLN A 951 -93.95 -21.53 -67.59
C GLN A 951 -93.39 -21.10 -68.96
N ASP A 952 -94.11 -21.41 -70.04
CA ASP A 952 -93.56 -21.63 -71.39
C ASP A 952 -94.13 -20.66 -72.46
N SER A 953 -93.27 -19.86 -73.13
CA SER A 953 -93.53 -18.93 -74.28
C SER A 953 -94.53 -17.76 -74.03
N ASP A 954 -94.51 -16.56 -74.62
CA ASP A 954 -93.71 -15.75 -75.59
C ASP A 954 -94.18 -14.27 -75.35
N ASP A 955 -93.59 -13.12 -75.73
CA ASP A 955 -92.33 -12.62 -76.36
C ASP A 955 -92.46 -11.05 -76.28
N ASN A 956 -91.52 -10.17 -75.94
CA ASN A 956 -90.09 -10.22 -75.55
C ASN A 956 -89.79 -9.12 -74.47
N THR A 957 -88.52 -8.74 -74.19
CA THR A 957 -88.10 -7.84 -73.08
C THR A 957 -87.13 -6.72 -73.49
N ASP A 958 -87.25 -5.50 -72.93
CA ASP A 958 -86.11 -4.53 -72.84
C ASP A 958 -86.32 -3.34 -71.84
N GLU A 959 -85.22 -2.97 -71.17
CA GLU A 959 -84.81 -1.69 -70.52
C GLU A 959 -85.63 -0.84 -69.48
N ASN A 960 -84.94 -0.58 -68.34
CA ASN A 960 -84.77 0.70 -67.59
C ASN A 960 -85.85 1.29 -66.63
N GLY A 961 -85.47 1.56 -65.35
CA GLY A 961 -85.90 2.81 -64.65
C GLY A 961 -86.15 2.92 -63.12
N ASP A 962 -85.14 2.67 -62.25
CA ASP A 962 -84.77 3.49 -61.04
C ASP A 962 -85.72 3.82 -59.83
N SER A 963 -85.15 3.70 -58.61
CA SER A 963 -85.31 4.52 -57.36
C SER A 963 -86.48 4.42 -56.32
N SER A 964 -86.05 4.27 -55.03
CA SER A 964 -86.40 5.07 -53.81
C SER A 964 -87.55 4.71 -52.82
N ASN A 965 -87.36 5.21 -51.57
CA ASN A 965 -88.22 5.29 -50.35
C ASN A 965 -88.49 3.99 -49.54
N THR A 966 -88.77 4.00 -48.22
CA THR A 966 -89.16 5.04 -47.21
C THR A 966 -88.16 5.07 -46.00
N GLU A 967 -88.07 6.03 -45.05
CA GLU A 967 -89.04 6.88 -44.29
C GLU A 967 -89.94 6.10 -43.30
N ASP A 968 -90.34 6.56 -42.08
CA ASP A 968 -89.88 7.62 -41.14
C ASP A 968 -90.65 7.47 -39.76
N GLU A 969 -90.54 8.45 -38.85
CA GLU A 969 -91.53 8.96 -37.85
C GLU A 969 -91.38 8.79 -36.30
N ASN A 970 -91.27 9.96 -35.63
CA ASN A 970 -92.03 10.48 -34.45
C ASN A 970 -91.97 9.79 -33.05
N GLU A 971 -91.50 10.46 -31.98
CA GLU A 971 -92.07 11.60 -31.20
C GLU A 971 -93.24 11.27 -30.23
N ASN A 972 -93.05 11.54 -28.91
CA ASN A 972 -93.88 12.53 -28.17
C ASN A 972 -93.28 12.95 -26.79
N SER A 973 -93.99 13.76 -26.01
CA SER A 973 -93.42 14.70 -25.01
C SER A 973 -94.13 14.82 -23.64
N SER A 974 -93.38 15.32 -22.65
CA SER A 974 -93.78 16.23 -21.53
C SER A 974 -94.24 15.72 -20.14
N ASN A 975 -93.60 16.30 -19.10
CA ASN A 975 -94.12 16.79 -17.79
C ASN A 975 -94.54 15.76 -16.69
N THR A 976 -94.47 16.03 -15.37
CA THR A 976 -94.18 17.27 -14.56
C THR A 976 -93.74 16.92 -13.11
N GLU A 977 -93.17 17.90 -12.38
CA GLU A 977 -93.09 18.05 -10.88
C GLU A 977 -92.18 17.03 -10.13
N ASP A 978 -91.11 17.43 -9.39
CA ASP A 978 -90.99 18.23 -8.14
C ASP A 978 -91.29 17.40 -6.85
N GLU A 979 -90.53 17.43 -5.74
CA GLU A 979 -89.31 18.15 -5.32
C GLU A 979 -88.68 17.42 -4.09
N ASN A 980 -87.34 17.37 -3.90
CA ASN A 980 -86.62 17.48 -2.60
C ASN A 980 -85.11 17.11 -2.64
N GLY A 981 -84.23 18.07 -2.30
CA GLY A 981 -83.31 17.93 -1.15
C GLY A 981 -81.97 17.17 -1.30
N GLU A 982 -80.97 17.83 -1.90
CA GLU A 982 -79.52 17.84 -1.54
C GLU A 982 -78.86 16.54 -1.00
N ASN A 983 -77.79 16.03 -1.62
CA ASN A 983 -76.51 16.77 -1.68
C ASN A 983 -75.53 16.33 -2.77
N GLN A 984 -74.78 17.34 -3.23
CA GLN A 984 -73.45 17.32 -3.88
C GLN A 984 -73.26 16.58 -5.22
N GLU A 985 -72.91 17.42 -6.19
CA GLU A 985 -72.52 17.22 -7.59
C GLU A 985 -71.50 16.07 -7.78
N GLN A 986 -71.57 15.23 -8.83
CA GLN A 986 -71.45 15.53 -10.28
C GLN A 986 -70.11 16.20 -10.66
N SER A 987 -69.47 15.93 -11.81
CA SER A 987 -69.59 14.88 -12.86
C SER A 987 -68.33 15.02 -13.78
N SER A 988 -68.10 14.37 -14.91
CA SER A 988 -68.93 13.54 -15.80
C SER A 988 -68.09 12.57 -16.65
N ASN A 989 -68.55 11.32 -16.72
CA ASN A 989 -68.85 10.50 -17.91
C ASN A 989 -68.17 10.80 -19.26
N GLY A 990 -67.82 9.70 -19.93
CA GLY A 990 -67.62 9.54 -21.39
C GLY A 990 -67.47 8.04 -21.68
N ASP A 991 -68.33 7.48 -22.52
CA ASP A 991 -68.57 6.01 -22.58
C ASP A 991 -67.61 5.21 -23.48
N ASP A 992 -67.75 3.88 -23.37
CA ASP A 992 -66.89 2.77 -23.81
C ASP A 992 -66.60 2.58 -25.32
N ASN A 993 -65.72 1.58 -25.57
CA ASN A 993 -65.51 0.77 -26.78
C ASN A 993 -64.71 1.35 -27.96
N GLU A 994 -63.45 0.92 -28.10
CA GLU A 994 -63.08 -0.15 -29.06
C GLU A 994 -61.69 -0.76 -28.71
N LEU A 995 -61.44 -2.00 -29.12
CA LEU A 995 -60.18 -2.74 -28.86
C LEU A 995 -59.15 -2.55 -30.00
N PRO A 996 -57.82 -2.61 -29.71
CA PRO A 996 -56.79 -2.16 -30.64
C PRO A 996 -56.31 -3.24 -31.61
N ASN A 997 -55.85 -2.79 -32.79
CA ASN A 997 -55.18 -3.63 -33.77
C ASN A 997 -53.65 -3.73 -33.50
N THR A 998 -53.18 -4.95 -33.32
CA THR A 998 -51.86 -5.50 -33.69
C THR A 998 -50.56 -4.65 -33.61
N ALA A 999 -49.67 -5.11 -32.72
CA ALA A 999 -48.20 -5.18 -32.85
C ALA A 999 -47.26 -3.94 -32.67
N THR A 1000 -46.09 -4.26 -32.06
CA THR A 1000 -44.81 -3.52 -32.07
C THR A 1000 -44.64 -2.22 -31.25
N PRO A 1001 -44.38 -2.33 -29.92
CA PRO A 1001 -43.80 -1.22 -29.14
C PRO A 1001 -42.46 -1.51 -28.40
N MET A 1002 -41.85 -2.69 -28.51
CA MET A 1002 -40.63 -3.01 -27.73
C MET A 1002 -39.34 -2.30 -28.20
N TYR A 1003 -39.22 -2.02 -29.50
CA TYR A 1003 -37.98 -1.45 -30.08
C TYR A 1003 -37.75 0.04 -29.77
N ASN A 1004 -38.83 0.81 -29.60
CA ASN A 1004 -38.74 2.26 -29.38
C ASN A 1004 -38.31 2.63 -27.96
N TRP A 1005 -38.70 1.87 -26.94
CA TRP A 1005 -38.27 2.10 -25.56
C TRP A 1005 -36.77 1.83 -25.38
N MET A 1006 -36.25 0.78 -26.02
CA MET A 1006 -34.81 0.48 -26.03
C MET A 1006 -33.98 1.60 -26.65
N LEU A 1007 -34.46 2.20 -27.75
CA LEU A 1007 -33.82 3.36 -28.40
C LEU A 1007 -33.86 4.63 -27.54
N ILE A 1008 -34.95 4.89 -26.82
CA ILE A 1008 -35.06 6.05 -25.91
C ILE A 1008 -34.14 5.88 -24.69
N GLY A 1009 -34.04 4.68 -24.12
CA GLY A 1009 -33.10 4.38 -23.03
C GLY A 1009 -31.64 4.62 -23.43
N LEU A 1010 -31.22 4.11 -24.59
CA LEU A 1010 -29.87 4.33 -25.13
C LEU A 1010 -29.57 5.81 -25.41
N LEU A 1011 -30.57 6.59 -25.83
CA LEU A 1011 -30.40 8.04 -26.05
C LEU A 1011 -30.21 8.81 -24.73
N LEU A 1012 -30.92 8.42 -23.67
CA LEU A 1012 -30.79 9.05 -22.34
C LEU A 1012 -29.44 8.72 -21.69
N ILE A 1013 -28.98 7.46 -21.78
CA ILE A 1013 -27.68 7.02 -21.27
C ILE A 1013 -26.55 7.80 -21.96
N THR A 1014 -26.57 7.91 -23.29
CA THR A 1014 -25.52 8.63 -24.04
C THR A 1014 -25.48 10.14 -23.74
N ILE A 1015 -26.62 10.78 -23.46
CA ILE A 1015 -26.67 12.17 -23.00
C ILE A 1015 -26.10 12.32 -21.58
N ALA A 1016 -26.40 11.39 -20.67
CA ALA A 1016 -25.87 11.39 -19.31
C ALA A 1016 -24.33 11.22 -19.28
N SER A 1017 -23.80 10.26 -20.04
CA SER A 1017 -22.35 10.06 -20.20
C SER A 1017 -21.65 11.29 -20.78
N GLY A 1018 -22.29 11.97 -21.75
CA GLY A 1018 -21.77 13.22 -22.32
C GLY A 1018 -21.65 14.35 -21.30
N LEU A 1019 -22.63 14.51 -20.42
CA LEU A 1019 -22.63 15.51 -19.34
C LEU A 1019 -21.58 15.22 -18.26
N LEU A 1020 -21.38 13.95 -17.90
CA LEU A 1020 -20.32 13.52 -16.98
C LEU A 1020 -18.92 13.78 -17.53
N LEU A 1021 -18.67 13.42 -18.80
CA LEU A 1021 -17.39 13.68 -19.47
C LEU A 1021 -17.13 15.19 -19.65
N TYR A 1022 -18.17 15.98 -19.92
CA TYR A 1022 -18.06 17.45 -19.98
C TYR A 1022 -17.66 18.03 -18.62
N ARG A 1023 -18.32 17.62 -17.52
CA ARG A 1023 -17.97 18.05 -16.15
C ARG A 1023 -16.51 17.70 -15.80
N ARG A 1024 -16.07 16.46 -16.04
CA ARG A 1024 -14.70 16.02 -15.73
C ARG A 1024 -13.66 16.85 -16.50
N LYS A 1025 -13.96 17.22 -17.76
CA LYS A 1025 -13.08 18.05 -18.60
C LYS A 1025 -13.07 19.54 -18.23
N THR A 1026 -14.09 20.05 -17.53
CA THR A 1026 -14.08 21.42 -16.98
C THR A 1026 -13.37 21.55 -15.63
N LEU A 1027 -13.11 20.43 -14.92
CA LEU A 1027 -12.30 20.42 -13.70
C LEU A 1027 -10.81 20.30 -14.02
N LEU A 1028 -10.43 19.42 -14.96
CA LEU A 1028 -9.04 19.25 -15.42
C LEU A 1028 -8.44 20.44 -16.19
N ASN A 1029 -9.20 21.51 -16.43
CA ASN A 1029 -8.73 22.77 -17.01
C ASN A 1029 -8.77 23.91 -15.97
N ARG A 1030 -8.59 23.58 -14.68
CA ARG A 1030 -8.65 24.53 -13.57
C ARG A 1030 -7.73 24.20 -12.39
N ASN A 1031 -6.54 23.72 -12.71
CA ASN A 1031 -5.32 24.15 -12.03
C ASN A 1031 -4.83 25.39 -12.79
#